data_AF-A0A4V2YH83-F1
#
_entry.id   AF-A0A4V2YH83-F1
#
_cell.length_a   1.000
_cell.length_b   1.000
_cell.length_c   1.000
_cell.angle_alpha   90.00
_cell.angle_beta   90.00
_cell.angle_gamma   90.00
#
_symmetry.space_group_name_H-M   'P 1'
#
loop_
_entity.id
_entity.type
_entity.pdbx_description
1 polymer ?
#
loop_
_entity_poly.entity_id
_entity_poly.type
_entity_poly.pdbx_seq_one_letter_code
_entity_poly.pdbx_strand_id
1 'polypeptide(L)'
;MIRLTRSSREHRTTTRAHRILYGVTAGLTVMVIGVPLSGVIADAVDGPSATISGTVFEDRDNDDRFDRGEPVLPGVSVSDGQQIVVTDAQGRYTLSTDVERRDVDLVFVTQPAGYSVGTDANMTAKFYRDLGRLATGDIKEVDFGLRKDKKSANGGFTFGNVADPHVNAQLAEQITEINTTRQNLAFIQVSGDLTNNATDAEFEFYKAGTAHSKVPVWPAVGNHEYSAGATYKERINNYRRHVGPEWYSFDYSDRHFLVLENNGAAPFAEQLEWVKADLAQNVKKGKHLVVLTHQPMNVPFGSPSVYDEYGKLLEQYGAELILVGHEHSNDVEPRSDFAGTAKHVQTVSSSYTIDNSPRGFRFVNMDNKAFDNPFRLYGAEKDLTIVSPAPGTSVPLDRFPGVQVNAYDTTDAPKTVRYRIDNGGWIPLRSTGEFTWYGVLPGRPRIGKHTITVEAADKSGATWRRSSTFTLTNEKAITPVAGANWSQHHGDAGHTGVSADVVAAGQRLAWSYRTKGTFLTGSPAIVDGVVYAGTRDENGDGNSAVHAVSLATGKQLWSYAVPSSVHGSVAVADGLVYVPTLRGTLFAVDARTGTLRWRNDPGPAPEGNNQRTYGYYGVTVADGKVLYPYQTRHGEASRGLLVALDAKTGTRIWASPMSGATMSDGTPVVADGHVYVGNETADRVISYNLRTGAQEWTGAAALGGWQDGIPSAAGGRVFIGSGNGIIARDGSTGATLWSYRSSWPSLVNGNATPAAAAIKGDVVYMGFPSGEVAALDAATGAVIWKRLLPGQQYRGGSFTSPALSGNTLFVGSNGGSFYAVDARTGQPLWQHDLGTWVSAGPAVSGNTVVVGALDGNLYAFTPGGVAANPWPVVSGKVTKQTTGEPLASTTVSLLQNGSAIASTSTDAAGNYRLAVEKGAGTYTVQSARLGYATAAREITVGTTGVPGIDLETAPVAVDASIGKRLPSGLVEAGAQDIVIENKRLAMAVAKVFQDPQMTPSTPGKVVDLAITGQPDQLDWINLPYVSTSEPAGGSAWQQLQVRSTDVQIVENTGAKAVVRVTGTSAENPDLKVVTTYTATPDEQFITASTTFTNGTGAPLTVWAGDALDHDGPGSRSAVSGNTPVTSGGPFVHTPDAKRWIGQSGTSADNQTYGLVYSAGSGAFTGYSQAIWTMSKFELDLPAGGSHTITRRIVATSNDGSPDKFAALNQFAF
;
A
#
# COMPACT_ATOMS: atom_id res chain seq x y z
N MET A 1 -40.96 -21.21 27.79
CA MET A 1 -42.10 -22.14 27.93
C MET A 1 -43.33 -21.49 27.31
N ILE A 2 -43.58 -21.73 26.03
CA ILE A 2 -44.60 -22.67 25.48
C ILE A 2 -46.03 -22.25 25.82
N ARG A 3 -46.76 -21.84 24.76
CA ARG A 3 -48.17 -22.08 24.37
C ARG A 3 -48.68 -20.84 23.59
N LEU A 4 -49.41 -20.89 22.48
CA LEU A 4 -50.02 -21.94 21.66
C LEU A 4 -50.48 -21.28 20.33
N THR A 5 -50.31 -22.01 19.21
CA THR A 5 -51.27 -22.29 18.10
C THR A 5 -52.54 -21.41 17.95
N ARG A 6 -53.13 -21.14 16.78
CA ARG A 6 -53.25 -21.91 15.53
C ARG A 6 -53.96 -21.05 14.46
N SER A 7 -53.57 -21.28 13.21
CA SER A 7 -54.29 -21.09 11.93
C SER A 7 -55.82 -20.92 11.98
N SER A 8 -56.36 -19.93 11.24
CA SER A 8 -57.07 -20.18 9.96
C SER A 8 -57.56 -18.89 9.28
N ARG A 9 -57.49 -18.90 7.94
CA ARG A 9 -58.13 -18.01 6.94
C ARG A 9 -59.66 -18.04 7.14
N GLU A 10 -60.52 -17.12 6.69
CA GLU A 10 -60.51 -16.23 5.54
C GLU A 10 -61.70 -15.24 5.65
N HIS A 11 -61.49 -14.03 5.14
CA HIS A 11 -62.41 -13.15 4.39
C HIS A 11 -63.75 -12.58 4.90
N ARG A 12 -63.80 -11.24 4.66
CA ARG A 12 -64.89 -10.34 4.24
C ARG A 12 -65.78 -9.69 5.32
N THR A 13 -65.45 -8.41 5.57
CA THR A 13 -66.29 -7.19 5.47
C THR A 13 -67.81 -7.42 5.36
N THR A 14 -68.68 -6.83 6.19
CA THR A 14 -68.91 -5.37 6.34
C THR A 14 -69.77 -5.01 7.58
N THR A 15 -69.41 -3.91 8.29
CA THR A 15 -70.23 -2.89 9.03
C THR A 15 -71.41 -3.34 9.92
N ARG A 16 -71.61 -2.90 11.17
CA ARG A 16 -71.49 -1.56 11.79
C ARG A 16 -71.77 -1.69 13.31
N ALA A 17 -71.03 -1.03 14.20
CA ALA A 17 -71.52 -0.24 15.35
C ALA A 17 -70.39 0.25 16.29
N HIS A 18 -70.51 1.53 16.69
CA HIS A 18 -69.83 2.37 17.71
C HIS A 18 -69.38 1.65 19.01
N ARG A 19 -68.41 2.10 19.84
CA ARG A 19 -67.82 3.42 20.19
C ARG A 19 -66.59 3.24 21.13
N ILE A 20 -65.83 4.34 21.38
CA ILE A 20 -64.74 4.58 22.38
C ILE A 20 -63.32 4.27 21.85
N LEU A 21 -62.26 5.09 21.95
CA LEU A 21 -61.97 6.49 22.31
C LEU A 21 -60.43 6.70 22.08
N TYR A 22 -60.01 7.83 21.48
CA TYR A 22 -58.66 8.46 21.36
C TYR A 22 -57.41 7.60 21.04
N GLY A 23 -56.54 7.91 20.08
CA GLY A 23 -56.42 9.03 19.16
C GLY A 23 -55.37 8.71 18.08
N VAL A 24 -55.72 8.99 16.84
CA VAL A 24 -54.92 8.91 15.60
C VAL A 24 -55.07 10.33 14.99
N THR A 25 -54.19 10.90 14.16
CA THR A 25 -54.07 10.57 12.74
C THR A 25 -53.04 11.46 12.04
N ALA A 26 -52.32 10.87 11.09
CA ALA A 26 -51.75 11.54 9.93
C ALA A 26 -52.80 11.65 8.80
N GLY A 27 -52.74 12.69 7.95
CA GLY A 27 -53.32 12.64 6.59
C GLY A 27 -54.24 13.78 6.16
N LEU A 28 -53.66 14.74 5.43
CA LEU A 28 -54.14 15.46 4.23
C LEU A 28 -55.62 15.30 3.75
N THR A 29 -56.34 16.43 3.55
CA THR A 29 -56.79 17.01 2.23
C THR A 29 -58.09 17.85 2.32
N VAL A 30 -57.96 19.17 2.05
CA VAL A 30 -58.86 20.15 1.38
C VAL A 30 -60.36 20.27 1.76
N MET A 31 -60.75 21.41 2.34
CA MET A 31 -61.80 22.30 1.79
C MET A 31 -61.76 23.71 2.39
N VAL A 32 -61.96 24.68 1.51
CA VAL A 32 -61.92 26.14 1.69
C VAL A 32 -63.16 26.66 2.43
N ILE A 33 -62.98 27.40 3.53
CA ILE A 33 -63.86 28.51 3.97
C ILE A 33 -62.96 29.58 4.63
N GLY A 34 -62.95 30.78 4.06
CA GLY A 34 -62.13 31.90 4.51
C GLY A 34 -62.71 32.70 5.66
N VAL A 35 -61.85 33.12 6.58
CA VAL A 35 -61.96 34.29 7.50
C VAL A 35 -60.50 34.69 7.85
N PRO A 36 -60.15 35.99 7.88
CA PRO A 36 -58.76 36.44 7.81
C PRO A 36 -58.06 36.29 9.15
N LEU A 37 -56.93 35.58 9.18
CA LEU A 37 -55.98 35.64 10.29
C LEU A 37 -54.90 36.64 9.91
N SER A 38 -55.07 37.85 10.44
CA SER A 38 -54.04 38.88 10.56
C SER A 38 -52.73 38.26 11.02
N GLY A 39 -51.69 38.42 10.20
CA GLY A 39 -50.34 37.95 10.48
C GLY A 39 -49.81 38.54 11.78
N VAL A 40 -49.48 37.66 12.71
CA VAL A 40 -48.43 37.94 13.70
C VAL A 40 -47.13 37.62 12.99
N ILE A 41 -46.48 38.67 12.49
CA ILE A 41 -45.06 38.62 12.14
C ILE A 41 -44.36 38.38 13.48
N ALA A 42 -43.89 37.16 13.71
CA ALA A 42 -42.82 36.98 14.67
C ALA A 42 -41.60 37.63 14.01
N ASP A 43 -41.17 38.77 14.54
CA ASP A 43 -39.87 39.34 14.18
C ASP A 43 -38.82 38.23 14.39
N ALA A 44 -38.26 37.74 13.29
CA ALA A 44 -37.06 36.92 13.35
C ALA A 44 -36.00 37.82 13.99
N VAL A 45 -35.59 37.50 15.21
CA VAL A 45 -34.37 38.09 15.76
C VAL A 45 -33.26 37.59 14.86
N ASP A 46 -32.71 38.47 14.03
CA ASP A 46 -31.56 38.15 13.18
C ASP A 46 -30.47 37.54 14.07
N GLY A 47 -30.00 36.35 13.70
CA GLY A 47 -28.92 35.67 14.40
C GLY A 47 -27.65 36.52 14.43
N PRO A 48 -26.67 36.16 15.28
CA PRO A 48 -25.39 36.87 15.33
C PRO A 48 -24.72 36.88 13.96
N SER A 49 -24.59 38.06 13.35
CA SER A 49 -24.06 38.19 11.98
C SER A 49 -23.06 39.34 11.86
N ALA A 50 -22.21 39.26 10.85
CA ALA A 50 -21.29 40.30 10.39
C ALA A 50 -21.65 40.69 8.94
N THR A 51 -21.35 41.94 8.57
CA THR A 51 -21.52 42.44 7.20
C THR A 51 -20.20 42.40 6.46
N ILE A 52 -20.17 41.71 5.32
CA ILE A 52 -19.01 41.70 4.41
C ILE A 52 -19.44 42.39 3.12
N SER A 53 -18.69 43.39 2.68
CA SER A 53 -18.95 44.09 1.42
C SER A 53 -17.67 44.29 0.63
N GLY A 54 -17.78 44.64 -0.65
CA GLY A 54 -16.62 45.05 -1.43
C GLY A 54 -16.94 45.16 -2.91
N THR A 55 -15.89 45.27 -3.71
CA THR A 55 -15.96 45.45 -5.16
C THR A 55 -15.18 44.36 -5.88
N VAL A 56 -15.76 43.81 -6.95
CA VAL A 56 -15.04 42.96 -7.91
C VAL A 56 -14.66 43.81 -9.12
N PHE A 57 -13.40 43.77 -9.53
CA PHE A 57 -12.85 44.67 -10.56
C PHE A 57 -11.82 43.96 -11.46
N GLU A 58 -11.52 44.56 -12.60
CA GLU A 58 -10.47 44.12 -13.51
C GLU A 58 -9.12 44.67 -13.03
N ASP A 59 -8.33 43.82 -12.36
CA ASP A 59 -6.97 44.10 -11.85
C ASP A 59 -5.99 44.20 -13.01
N ARG A 60 -5.62 45.43 -13.39
CA ARG A 60 -4.83 45.71 -14.61
C ARG A 60 -3.34 45.77 -14.35
N ASP A 61 -2.93 46.11 -13.14
CA ASP A 61 -1.53 46.25 -12.77
C ASP A 61 -1.01 45.12 -11.87
N ASN A 62 -1.86 44.13 -11.57
CA ASN A 62 -1.52 42.89 -10.89
C ASN A 62 -1.13 43.12 -9.42
N ASP A 63 -1.75 44.12 -8.77
CA ASP A 63 -1.50 44.44 -7.37
C ASP A 63 -2.63 43.98 -6.42
N ASP A 64 -3.76 43.52 -6.99
CA ASP A 64 -4.96 43.05 -6.26
C ASP A 64 -5.59 44.11 -5.34
N ARG A 65 -5.46 45.40 -5.70
CA ARG A 65 -6.08 46.53 -5.00
C ARG A 65 -6.93 47.33 -5.96
N PHE A 66 -8.12 47.73 -5.53
CA PHE A 66 -9.02 48.48 -6.40
C PHE A 66 -8.53 49.91 -6.60
N ASP A 67 -8.04 50.20 -7.80
CA ASP A 67 -7.46 51.48 -8.15
C ASP A 67 -8.36 52.36 -9.02
N ARG A 68 -8.15 53.67 -8.92
CA ARG A 68 -8.90 54.65 -9.71
C ARG A 68 -8.57 54.52 -11.20
N GLY A 69 -9.46 53.88 -11.95
CA GLY A 69 -9.33 53.67 -13.39
C GLY A 69 -9.51 52.21 -13.81
N GLU A 70 -9.57 51.31 -12.84
CA GLU A 70 -9.88 49.91 -13.07
C GLU A 70 -11.38 49.70 -13.28
N PRO A 71 -11.78 48.97 -14.34
CA PRO A 71 -13.17 48.64 -14.58
C PRO A 71 -13.73 47.76 -13.47
N VAL A 72 -14.92 48.10 -12.97
CA VAL A 72 -15.69 47.22 -12.10
C VAL A 72 -16.35 46.09 -12.91
N LEU A 73 -16.58 44.95 -12.27
CA LEU A 73 -17.13 43.75 -12.90
C LEU A 73 -18.52 43.42 -12.34
N PRO A 74 -19.60 43.75 -13.08
CA PRO A 74 -20.97 43.42 -12.68
C PRO A 74 -21.33 41.96 -12.98
N GLY A 75 -22.28 41.39 -12.24
CA GLY A 75 -22.80 40.06 -12.50
C GLY A 75 -21.88 38.90 -12.06
N VAL A 76 -20.84 39.18 -11.27
CA VAL A 76 -19.92 38.17 -10.73
C VAL A 76 -20.45 37.64 -9.41
N SER A 77 -20.42 36.31 -9.23
CA SER A 77 -20.90 35.65 -8.02
C SER A 77 -19.86 35.73 -6.90
N VAL A 78 -20.30 36.14 -5.70
CA VAL A 78 -19.51 36.21 -4.47
C VAL A 78 -20.25 35.48 -3.35
N SER A 79 -19.52 34.75 -2.51
CA SER A 79 -20.09 33.81 -1.56
C SER A 79 -19.24 33.69 -0.29
N ASP A 80 -19.89 33.41 0.84
CA ASP A 80 -19.23 32.97 2.08
C ASP A 80 -19.31 31.44 2.28
N GLY A 81 -20.00 30.73 1.40
CA GLY A 81 -20.24 29.28 1.44
C GLY A 81 -21.61 28.90 2.01
N GLN A 82 -22.34 29.83 2.61
CA GLN A 82 -23.74 29.64 3.00
C GLN A 82 -24.69 30.29 1.98
N GLN A 83 -24.31 31.45 1.47
CA GLN A 83 -25.10 32.26 0.53
C GLN A 83 -24.27 32.68 -0.68
N ILE A 84 -24.96 33.00 -1.77
CA ILE A 84 -24.37 33.56 -2.99
C ILE A 84 -25.08 34.87 -3.33
N VAL A 85 -24.28 35.92 -3.57
CA VAL A 85 -24.75 37.22 -4.07
C VAL A 85 -24.06 37.52 -5.38
N VAL A 86 -24.61 38.46 -6.14
CA VAL A 86 -24.07 38.84 -7.44
C VAL A 86 -23.72 40.32 -7.41
N THR A 87 -22.58 40.69 -7.97
CA THR A 87 -22.17 42.09 -8.01
C THR A 87 -23.14 42.95 -8.82
N ASP A 88 -23.43 44.15 -8.31
CA ASP A 88 -24.31 45.12 -8.97
C ASP A 88 -23.65 45.76 -10.21
N ALA A 89 -24.32 46.74 -10.83
CA ALA A 89 -23.80 47.45 -12.01
C ALA A 89 -22.50 48.24 -11.72
N GLN A 90 -22.18 48.47 -10.45
CA GLN A 90 -20.96 49.11 -9.96
C GLN A 90 -19.93 48.08 -9.46
N GLY A 91 -20.16 46.79 -9.68
CA GLY A 91 -19.29 45.70 -9.25
C GLY A 91 -19.33 45.43 -7.75
N ARG A 92 -20.29 46.00 -7.01
CA ARG A 92 -20.34 45.91 -5.55
C ARG A 92 -21.17 44.72 -5.06
N TYR A 93 -20.79 44.17 -3.92
CA TYR A 93 -21.53 43.11 -3.24
C TYR A 93 -21.67 43.38 -1.74
N THR A 94 -22.64 42.74 -1.10
CA THR A 94 -22.82 42.74 0.35
C THR A 94 -23.42 41.41 0.80
N LEU A 95 -22.87 40.84 1.87
CA LEU A 95 -23.22 39.57 2.50
C LEU A 95 -23.49 39.81 3.99
N SER A 96 -24.46 39.08 4.55
CA SER A 96 -24.69 38.99 6.00
C SER A 96 -24.29 37.60 6.48
N THR A 97 -23.12 37.47 7.09
CA THR A 97 -22.48 36.18 7.41
C THR A 97 -22.72 35.82 8.87
N ASP A 98 -23.19 34.59 9.11
CA ASP A 98 -23.34 34.01 10.45
C ASP A 98 -21.95 33.72 11.07
N VAL A 99 -21.63 34.43 12.16
CA VAL A 99 -20.31 34.38 12.82
C VAL A 99 -20.11 33.16 13.72
N GLU A 100 -21.14 32.33 13.93
CA GLU A 100 -21.03 31.11 14.75
C GLU A 100 -20.68 29.87 13.91
N ARG A 101 -20.85 29.99 12.59
CA ARG A 101 -20.77 28.91 11.60
C ARG A 101 -19.37 28.31 11.48
N ARG A 102 -18.32 29.14 11.60
CA ARG A 102 -16.91 28.76 11.43
C ARG A 102 -16.03 29.50 12.45
N ASP A 103 -14.85 28.95 12.71
CA ASP A 103 -13.84 29.64 13.55
C ASP A 103 -12.95 30.58 12.72
N VAL A 104 -12.87 30.33 11.41
CA VAL A 104 -12.18 31.17 10.41
C VAL A 104 -13.15 31.42 9.26
N ASP A 105 -13.59 32.67 9.15
CA ASP A 105 -14.54 33.14 8.15
C ASP A 105 -13.82 33.51 6.86
N LEU A 106 -14.38 33.08 5.75
CA LEU A 106 -13.83 33.28 4.41
C LEU A 106 -14.93 33.87 3.52
N VAL A 107 -14.55 34.76 2.62
CA VAL A 107 -15.36 35.19 1.48
C VAL A 107 -14.62 34.84 0.19
N PHE A 108 -15.34 34.44 -0.85
CA PHE A 108 -14.75 34.00 -2.11
C PHE A 108 -15.59 34.36 -3.34
N VAL A 109 -14.92 34.47 -4.48
CA VAL A 109 -15.49 34.83 -5.78
C VAL A 109 -15.49 33.62 -6.72
N THR A 110 -16.58 33.41 -7.46
CA THR A 110 -16.59 32.47 -8.59
C THR A 110 -15.86 33.13 -9.76
N GLN A 111 -14.68 32.61 -10.13
CA GLN A 111 -13.94 33.12 -11.28
C GLN A 111 -14.80 33.00 -12.55
N PRO A 112 -15.13 34.09 -13.26
CA PRO A 112 -15.88 34.03 -14.50
C PRO A 112 -14.97 33.66 -15.68
N ALA A 113 -15.55 33.04 -16.70
CA ALA A 113 -14.84 32.71 -17.94
C ALA A 113 -14.25 33.98 -18.58
N GLY A 114 -13.01 33.90 -19.04
CA GLY A 114 -12.25 35.03 -19.59
C GLY A 114 -11.50 35.86 -18.55
N TYR A 115 -11.58 35.47 -17.29
CA TYR A 115 -10.81 36.05 -16.19
C TYR A 115 -10.01 34.98 -15.43
N SER A 116 -9.02 35.43 -14.67
CA SER A 116 -8.23 34.64 -13.73
C SER A 116 -8.12 35.37 -12.41
N VAL A 117 -8.26 34.63 -11.30
CA VAL A 117 -8.02 35.16 -9.94
C VAL A 117 -6.52 35.31 -9.61
N GLY A 118 -5.63 34.84 -10.49
CA GLY A 118 -4.19 34.77 -10.20
C GLY A 118 -3.86 33.75 -9.09
N THR A 119 -2.58 33.66 -8.76
CA THR A 119 -2.07 32.74 -7.73
C THR A 119 -1.17 33.43 -6.73
N ASP A 120 -0.97 32.80 -5.58
CA ASP A 120 0.09 33.13 -4.64
C ASP A 120 1.43 32.45 -5.01
N ALA A 121 2.42 32.52 -4.11
CA ALA A 121 3.73 31.91 -4.30
C ALA A 121 3.70 30.37 -4.32
N ASN A 122 2.62 29.75 -3.84
CA ASN A 122 2.44 28.30 -3.76
C ASN A 122 1.54 27.76 -4.88
N MET A 123 1.20 28.60 -5.87
CA MET A 123 0.27 28.32 -6.96
C MET A 123 -1.17 28.07 -6.52
N THR A 124 -1.52 28.46 -5.28
CA THR A 124 -2.91 28.45 -4.79
C THR A 124 -3.67 29.59 -5.46
N ALA A 125 -4.84 29.29 -6.00
CA ALA A 125 -5.69 30.29 -6.64
C ALA A 125 -6.20 31.32 -5.61
N LYS A 126 -6.09 32.62 -5.90
CA LYS A 126 -6.47 33.71 -4.97
C LYS A 126 -7.96 34.07 -5.03
N PHE A 127 -8.84 33.07 -5.13
CA PHE A 127 -10.28 33.28 -5.26
C PHE A 127 -11.00 33.57 -3.93
N TYR A 128 -10.31 33.44 -2.78
CA TYR A 128 -10.87 33.70 -1.46
C TYR A 128 -10.03 34.69 -0.64
N ARG A 129 -10.61 35.22 0.44
CA ARG A 129 -9.96 36.09 1.42
C ARG A 129 -10.22 35.57 2.83
N ASP A 130 -9.15 35.47 3.63
CA ASP A 130 -9.22 35.10 5.04
C ASP A 130 -9.57 36.33 5.88
N LEU A 131 -10.70 36.26 6.60
CA LEU A 131 -11.19 37.33 7.45
C LEU A 131 -10.86 37.10 8.93
N GLY A 132 -10.22 35.97 9.24
CA GLY A 132 -10.04 35.47 10.60
C GLY A 132 -11.39 35.13 11.23
N ARG A 133 -11.48 35.29 12.55
CA ARG A 133 -12.73 35.10 13.28
C ARG A 133 -13.52 36.41 13.30
N LEU A 134 -14.75 36.40 12.79
CA LEU A 134 -15.64 37.55 12.87
C LEU A 134 -16.39 37.60 14.21
N ALA A 135 -16.74 38.81 14.64
CA ALA A 135 -17.63 39.07 15.77
C ALA A 135 -18.97 39.62 15.29
N THR A 136 -20.02 39.40 16.09
CA THR A 136 -21.35 39.96 15.80
C THR A 136 -21.28 41.48 15.64
N GLY A 137 -21.80 41.99 14.52
CA GLY A 137 -21.79 43.40 14.17
C GLY A 137 -20.51 43.88 13.46
N ASP A 138 -19.54 43.01 13.20
CA ASP A 138 -18.37 43.36 12.38
C ASP A 138 -18.79 43.83 10.99
N ILE A 139 -18.06 44.80 10.45
CA ILE A 139 -18.18 45.27 9.08
C ILE A 139 -16.80 45.13 8.43
N LYS A 140 -16.69 44.34 7.36
CA LYS A 140 -15.45 44.13 6.60
C LYS A 140 -15.64 44.54 5.16
N GLU A 141 -14.68 45.30 4.63
CA GLU A 141 -14.62 45.66 3.21
C GLU A 141 -13.49 44.88 2.53
N VAL A 142 -13.82 44.12 1.49
CA VAL A 142 -12.95 43.12 0.89
C VAL A 142 -13.15 43.09 -0.63
N ASP A 143 -12.15 43.54 -1.38
CA ASP A 143 -12.22 43.57 -2.84
C ASP A 143 -11.61 42.32 -3.48
N PHE A 144 -12.00 42.05 -4.73
CA PHE A 144 -11.43 40.98 -5.57
C PHE A 144 -10.95 41.52 -6.91
N GLY A 145 -9.64 41.48 -7.14
CA GLY A 145 -9.03 41.77 -8.43
C GLY A 145 -9.04 40.56 -9.37
N LEU A 146 -9.62 40.71 -10.56
CA LEU A 146 -9.65 39.67 -11.59
C LEU A 146 -8.88 40.12 -12.83
N ARG A 147 -8.02 39.26 -13.36
CA ARG A 147 -7.20 39.57 -14.54
C ARG A 147 -7.83 39.00 -15.78
N LYS A 148 -7.84 39.72 -16.89
CA LYS A 148 -8.27 39.15 -18.17
C LYS A 148 -7.38 37.97 -18.55
N ASP A 149 -8.01 36.81 -18.73
CA ASP A 149 -7.37 35.60 -19.23
C ASP A 149 -8.08 35.11 -20.49
N LYS A 150 -7.47 35.35 -21.65
CA LYS A 150 -8.03 34.90 -22.92
C LYS A 150 -8.10 33.38 -23.02
N LYS A 151 -7.26 32.64 -22.31
CA LYS A 151 -7.26 31.16 -22.33
C LYS A 151 -8.49 30.61 -21.61
N SER A 152 -8.91 31.24 -20.51
CA SER A 152 -10.14 30.88 -19.81
C SER A 152 -11.42 31.37 -20.50
N ALA A 153 -11.33 32.15 -21.59
CA ALA A 153 -12.49 32.69 -22.30
C ALA A 153 -13.08 31.74 -23.35
N ASN A 154 -12.25 31.03 -24.10
CA ASN A 154 -12.69 30.24 -25.26
C ASN A 154 -11.71 29.11 -25.58
N GLY A 155 -12.22 27.89 -25.76
CA GLY A 155 -11.53 26.83 -26.51
C GLY A 155 -11.41 25.51 -25.76
N GLY A 156 -10.81 24.52 -26.43
CA GLY A 156 -10.44 23.26 -25.79
C GLY A 156 -9.18 23.42 -24.93
N PHE A 157 -9.17 22.79 -23.76
CA PHE A 157 -8.12 22.88 -22.76
C PHE A 157 -7.85 21.52 -22.10
N THR A 158 -6.69 21.39 -21.47
CA THR A 158 -6.31 20.21 -20.71
C THR A 158 -6.07 20.61 -19.26
N PHE A 159 -6.53 19.81 -18.31
CA PHE A 159 -6.14 19.95 -16.90
C PHE A 159 -5.65 18.60 -16.35
N GLY A 160 -4.81 18.67 -15.32
CA GLY A 160 -4.36 17.49 -14.59
C GLY A 160 -5.32 17.21 -13.44
N ASN A 161 -5.73 15.95 -13.24
CA ASN A 161 -6.45 15.50 -12.05
C ASN A 161 -5.52 14.58 -11.25
N VAL A 162 -5.21 15.00 -10.03
CA VAL A 162 -4.44 14.24 -9.03
C VAL A 162 -5.40 13.83 -7.92
N ALA A 163 -5.40 12.55 -7.58
CA ALA A 163 -6.22 12.01 -6.49
C ALA A 163 -5.31 11.60 -5.32
N ASP A 164 -5.78 11.85 -4.11
CA ASP A 164 -5.24 11.40 -2.83
C ASP A 164 -3.71 11.46 -2.78
N PRO A 165 -3.13 12.67 -2.92
CA PRO A 165 -1.69 12.82 -2.87
C PRO A 165 -1.14 12.47 -1.51
N HIS A 166 -1.81 12.82 -0.42
CA HIS A 166 -1.25 12.82 0.93
C HIS A 166 0.12 13.53 1.01
N VAL A 167 0.45 14.09 2.16
CA VAL A 167 1.81 14.59 2.33
C VAL A 167 2.79 13.41 2.35
N ASN A 168 3.67 13.40 1.36
CA ASN A 168 4.72 12.40 1.21
C ASN A 168 5.93 13.02 0.50
N ALA A 169 7.09 12.39 0.64
CA ALA A 169 8.35 12.94 0.13
C ALA A 169 8.42 13.10 -1.41
N GLN A 170 7.49 12.51 -2.18
CA GLN A 170 7.48 12.52 -3.64
C GLN A 170 6.58 13.62 -4.26
N LEU A 171 5.71 14.28 -3.49
CA LEU A 171 4.71 15.22 -4.03
C LEU A 171 5.31 16.30 -4.96
N ALA A 172 6.41 16.94 -4.56
CA ALA A 172 7.08 17.96 -5.39
C ALA A 172 7.61 17.40 -6.71
N GLU A 173 8.14 16.18 -6.69
CA GLU A 173 8.65 15.47 -7.87
C GLU A 173 7.50 15.09 -8.82
N GLN A 174 6.38 14.61 -8.28
CA GLN A 174 5.16 14.28 -9.03
C GLN A 174 4.57 15.49 -9.76
N ILE A 175 4.44 16.62 -9.07
CA ILE A 175 3.99 17.88 -9.68
C ILE A 175 4.99 18.34 -10.75
N THR A 176 6.29 18.20 -10.50
CA THR A 176 7.33 18.50 -11.49
C THR A 176 7.23 17.60 -12.72
N GLU A 177 6.95 16.31 -12.55
CA GLU A 177 6.74 15.36 -13.65
C GLU A 177 5.55 15.79 -14.51
N ILE A 178 4.39 16.12 -13.92
CA ILE A 178 3.21 16.65 -14.65
C ILE A 178 3.59 17.86 -15.52
N ASN A 179 4.39 18.79 -14.97
CA ASN A 179 4.84 20.01 -15.64
C ASN A 179 5.81 19.79 -16.82
N THR A 180 6.29 18.56 -17.04
CA THR A 180 7.12 18.22 -18.20
C THR A 180 6.31 18.05 -19.49
N THR A 181 4.98 17.95 -19.37
CA THR A 181 4.06 17.86 -20.50
C THR A 181 4.24 19.03 -21.46
N ARG A 182 4.17 18.74 -22.77
CA ARG A 182 4.13 19.77 -23.82
C ARG A 182 2.70 20.17 -24.18
N GLN A 183 1.70 19.57 -23.53
CA GLN A 183 0.31 19.96 -23.65
C GLN A 183 0.08 21.32 -23.00
N ASN A 184 -0.90 22.10 -23.49
CA ASN A 184 -1.28 23.37 -22.89
C ASN A 184 -2.15 23.12 -21.65
N LEU A 185 -1.48 22.86 -20.52
CA LEU A 185 -2.11 22.65 -19.23
C LEU A 185 -2.71 23.96 -18.72
N ALA A 186 -3.99 23.93 -18.34
CA ALA A 186 -4.72 25.08 -17.82
C ALA A 186 -4.55 25.23 -16.31
N PHE A 187 -4.72 24.13 -15.58
CA PHE A 187 -4.59 24.03 -14.13
C PHE A 187 -4.38 22.57 -13.71
N ILE A 188 -4.02 22.36 -12.44
CA ILE A 188 -4.06 21.06 -11.77
C ILE A 188 -5.20 21.09 -10.78
N GLN A 189 -5.95 20.01 -10.71
CA GLN A 189 -7.01 19.82 -9.75
C GLN A 189 -6.68 18.62 -8.87
N VAL A 190 -6.94 18.77 -7.57
CA VAL A 190 -6.63 17.76 -6.55
C VAL A 190 -7.92 17.30 -5.88
N SER A 191 -8.24 16.02 -5.92
CA SER A 191 -9.52 15.46 -5.45
C SER A 191 -9.52 15.06 -3.96
N GLY A 192 -8.89 15.84 -3.10
CA GLY A 192 -8.85 15.61 -1.64
C GLY A 192 -7.66 14.78 -1.17
N ASP A 193 -7.61 14.56 0.14
CA ASP A 193 -6.54 13.91 0.90
C ASP A 193 -5.19 14.55 0.62
N LEU A 194 -5.13 15.86 0.91
CA LEU A 194 -3.92 16.68 0.78
C LEU A 194 -2.88 16.32 1.85
N THR A 195 -3.37 15.93 3.03
CA THR A 195 -2.61 15.67 4.25
C THR A 195 -2.84 14.24 4.77
N ASN A 196 -2.18 13.85 5.87
CA ASN A 196 -2.49 12.58 6.54
C ASN A 196 -3.30 12.80 7.83
N ASN A 197 -3.08 13.92 8.52
CA ASN A 197 -3.63 14.20 9.84
C ASN A 197 -4.08 15.67 10.00
N ALA A 198 -4.19 16.42 8.90
CA ALA A 198 -4.59 17.83 8.87
C ALA A 198 -3.80 18.76 9.80
N THR A 199 -2.50 18.51 10.03
CA THR A 199 -1.69 19.40 10.88
C THR A 199 -1.20 20.62 10.10
N ASP A 200 -0.89 21.73 10.81
CA ASP A 200 -0.32 22.93 10.17
C ASP A 200 0.95 22.60 9.35
N ALA A 201 1.83 21.74 9.89
CA ALA A 201 3.06 21.35 9.21
C ALA A 201 2.81 20.54 7.92
N GLU A 202 1.78 19.70 7.92
CA GLU A 202 1.40 18.95 6.72
C GLU A 202 0.81 19.87 5.65
N PHE A 203 -0.03 20.84 6.01
CA PHE A 203 -0.52 21.83 5.05
C PHE A 203 0.60 22.70 4.47
N GLU A 204 1.57 23.13 5.28
CA GLU A 204 2.75 23.83 4.77
C GLU A 204 3.58 22.94 3.83
N PHE A 205 3.73 21.65 4.14
CA PHE A 205 4.40 20.71 3.25
C PHE A 205 3.65 20.56 1.92
N TYR A 206 2.33 20.42 1.96
CA TYR A 206 1.49 20.34 0.77
C TYR A 206 1.66 21.59 -0.11
N LYS A 207 1.53 22.79 0.48
CA LYS A 207 1.72 24.06 -0.23
C LYS A 207 3.11 24.19 -0.85
N ALA A 208 4.15 23.78 -0.12
CA ALA A 208 5.51 23.77 -0.64
C ALA A 208 5.66 22.78 -1.82
N GLY A 209 4.99 21.62 -1.77
CA GLY A 209 4.94 20.66 -2.87
C GLY A 209 4.23 21.22 -4.10
N THR A 210 3.07 21.85 -3.93
CA THR A 210 2.30 22.44 -5.04
C THR A 210 2.93 23.71 -5.62
N ALA A 211 3.81 24.40 -4.88
CA ALA A 211 4.59 25.53 -5.37
C ALA A 211 5.46 25.17 -6.60
N HIS A 212 5.74 23.88 -6.81
CA HIS A 212 6.43 23.39 -8.01
C HIS A 212 5.55 23.43 -9.27
N SER A 213 4.23 23.60 -9.15
CA SER A 213 3.31 23.69 -10.28
C SER A 213 3.63 24.89 -11.18
N LYS A 214 3.42 24.75 -12.50
CA LYS A 214 3.50 25.89 -13.45
C LYS A 214 2.14 26.51 -13.73
N VAL A 215 1.07 25.94 -13.17
CA VAL A 215 -0.32 26.33 -13.38
C VAL A 215 -1.05 26.37 -12.03
N PRO A 216 -2.18 27.08 -11.92
CA PRO A 216 -2.94 27.12 -10.67
C PRO A 216 -3.33 25.72 -10.18
N VAL A 217 -3.34 25.52 -8.87
CA VAL A 217 -3.79 24.28 -8.23
C VAL A 217 -5.12 24.52 -7.51
N TRP A 218 -6.11 23.68 -7.81
CA TRP A 218 -7.47 23.74 -7.27
C TRP A 218 -7.78 22.49 -6.44
N PRO A 219 -7.75 22.56 -5.09
CA PRO A 219 -7.98 21.41 -4.24
C PRO A 219 -9.44 21.26 -3.81
N ALA A 220 -9.87 20.01 -3.65
CA ALA A 220 -11.03 19.61 -2.87
C ALA A 220 -10.59 19.15 -1.47
N VAL A 221 -11.54 19.04 -0.55
CA VAL A 221 -11.29 18.50 0.80
C VAL A 221 -11.45 16.98 0.80
N GLY A 222 -10.49 16.24 1.35
CA GLY A 222 -10.65 14.81 1.65
C GLY A 222 -10.85 14.49 3.12
N ASN A 223 -11.09 13.21 3.42
CA ASN A 223 -11.35 12.81 4.80
C ASN A 223 -10.13 12.94 5.72
N HIS A 224 -8.92 13.12 5.18
CA HIS A 224 -7.71 13.41 5.94
C HIS A 224 -7.49 14.88 6.27
N GLU A 225 -8.33 15.79 5.79
CA GLU A 225 -8.26 17.23 6.09
C GLU A 225 -8.98 17.64 7.39
N TYR A 226 -9.56 16.67 8.10
CA TYR A 226 -10.14 16.89 9.43
C TYR A 226 -9.11 16.69 10.53
N SER A 227 -8.81 17.77 11.24
CA SER A 227 -8.04 17.70 12.49
C SER A 227 -8.89 17.12 13.64
N ALA A 228 -8.28 16.83 14.79
CA ALA A 228 -9.02 16.38 15.97
C ALA A 228 -9.93 17.48 16.51
N GLY A 229 -11.21 17.17 16.74
CA GLY A 229 -12.20 18.13 17.23
C GLY A 229 -13.57 17.50 17.45
N ALA A 230 -14.40 18.13 18.28
CA ALA A 230 -15.73 17.65 18.62
C ALA A 230 -16.79 18.13 17.60
N THR A 231 -16.58 19.30 16.99
CA THR A 231 -17.50 19.89 16.03
C THR A 231 -16.93 19.91 14.62
N TYR A 232 -17.77 20.04 13.59
CA TYR A 232 -17.29 20.19 12.21
C TYR A 232 -16.36 21.41 12.06
N LYS A 233 -16.76 22.56 12.62
CA LYS A 233 -15.99 23.80 12.51
C LYS A 233 -14.59 23.71 13.14
N GLU A 234 -14.46 23.01 14.26
CA GLU A 234 -13.15 22.76 14.89
C GLU A 234 -12.27 21.89 13.99
N ARG A 235 -12.83 20.78 13.47
CA ARG A 235 -12.06 19.80 12.70
C ARG A 235 -11.54 20.38 11.38
N ILE A 236 -12.36 21.16 10.67
CA ILE A 236 -12.03 21.71 9.34
C ILE A 236 -11.18 23.00 9.40
N ASN A 237 -10.99 23.56 10.59
CA ASN A 237 -10.42 24.90 10.75
C ASN A 237 -8.99 25.03 10.16
N ASN A 238 -8.18 23.98 10.23
CA ASN A 238 -6.82 23.99 9.66
C ASN A 238 -6.86 24.10 8.13
N TYR A 239 -7.72 23.31 7.47
CA TYR A 239 -7.91 23.39 6.03
C TYR A 239 -8.30 24.81 5.61
N ARG A 240 -9.27 25.44 6.30
CA ARG A 240 -9.74 26.79 5.97
C ARG A 240 -8.64 27.85 6.08
N ARG A 241 -7.77 27.74 7.09
CA ARG A 241 -6.64 28.66 7.28
C ARG A 241 -5.57 28.53 6.20
N HIS A 242 -5.32 27.32 5.71
CA HIS A 242 -4.20 27.04 4.82
C HIS A 242 -4.56 26.96 3.35
N VAL A 243 -5.75 26.49 3.03
CA VAL A 243 -6.13 26.07 1.68
C VAL A 243 -7.30 26.87 1.12
N GLY A 244 -8.35 27.10 1.92
CA GLY A 244 -9.50 27.94 1.52
C GLY A 244 -10.87 27.34 1.86
N PRO A 245 -11.94 27.75 1.15
CA PRO A 245 -13.29 27.26 1.40
C PRO A 245 -13.42 25.77 1.04
N GLU A 246 -14.28 25.07 1.78
CA GLU A 246 -14.49 23.63 1.67
C GLU A 246 -15.26 23.23 0.40
N TRP A 247 -16.08 24.14 -0.11
CA TRP A 247 -16.77 24.02 -1.39
C TRP A 247 -16.81 25.37 -2.07
N TYR A 248 -16.70 25.36 -3.39
CA TYR A 248 -16.65 26.56 -4.21
C TYR A 248 -16.89 26.21 -5.68
N SER A 249 -16.96 27.24 -6.53
CA SER A 249 -17.12 27.06 -7.96
C SER A 249 -16.26 28.03 -8.76
N PHE A 250 -15.92 27.66 -9.99
CA PHE A 250 -15.22 28.54 -10.92
C PHE A 250 -15.54 28.18 -12.37
N ASP A 251 -15.36 29.14 -13.26
CA ASP A 251 -15.52 28.94 -14.69
C ASP A 251 -14.16 28.86 -15.39
N TYR A 252 -14.11 27.97 -16.38
CA TYR A 252 -13.04 27.93 -17.36
C TYR A 252 -13.62 27.55 -18.72
N SER A 253 -13.46 28.44 -19.71
CA SER A 253 -14.19 28.38 -20.98
C SER A 253 -15.71 28.33 -20.73
N ASP A 254 -16.42 27.46 -21.44
CA ASP A 254 -17.84 27.15 -21.38
C ASP A 254 -18.20 26.13 -20.28
N ARG A 255 -17.30 25.89 -19.32
CA ARG A 255 -17.49 24.90 -18.25
C ARG A 255 -17.55 25.61 -16.90
N HIS A 256 -18.46 25.13 -16.06
CA HIS A 256 -18.58 25.47 -14.67
C HIS A 256 -18.07 24.28 -13.84
N PHE A 257 -17.05 24.53 -13.04
CA PHE A 257 -16.44 23.56 -12.13
C PHE A 257 -17.04 23.75 -10.75
N LEU A 258 -17.66 22.71 -10.22
CA LEU A 258 -18.26 22.67 -8.89
C LEU A 258 -17.42 21.75 -7.99
N VAL A 259 -16.78 22.31 -6.97
CA VAL A 259 -15.96 21.57 -6.01
C VAL A 259 -16.76 21.39 -4.72
N LEU A 260 -16.95 20.14 -4.30
CA LEU A 260 -17.74 19.77 -3.14
C LEU A 260 -16.86 19.16 -2.04
N GLU A 261 -17.22 19.46 -0.80
CA GLU A 261 -16.79 18.72 0.39
C GLU A 261 -17.83 17.65 0.67
N ASN A 262 -17.44 16.38 0.54
CA ASN A 262 -18.36 15.26 0.65
C ASN A 262 -17.86 14.11 1.52
N ASN A 263 -17.22 14.46 2.62
CA ASN A 263 -16.82 13.53 3.65
C ASN A 263 -17.91 13.51 4.72
N GLY A 264 -18.28 12.34 5.24
CA GLY A 264 -19.48 12.09 6.07
C GLY A 264 -19.74 13.00 7.28
N ALA A 265 -18.80 13.88 7.63
CA ALA A 265 -18.88 14.90 8.68
C ALA A 265 -19.44 16.26 8.22
N ALA A 266 -19.56 16.50 6.91
CA ALA A 266 -19.85 17.81 6.35
C ALA A 266 -21.30 18.28 6.56
N PRO A 267 -21.55 19.61 6.58
CA PRO A 267 -22.89 20.18 6.71
C PRO A 267 -23.66 20.10 5.38
N PHE A 268 -24.03 18.89 4.97
CA PHE A 268 -24.60 18.63 3.63
C PHE A 268 -25.86 19.43 3.29
N ALA A 269 -26.74 19.68 4.27
CA ALA A 269 -27.95 20.46 4.02
C ALA A 269 -27.62 21.92 3.66
N GLU A 270 -26.62 22.51 4.34
CA GLU A 270 -26.14 23.86 4.07
C GLU A 270 -25.49 23.95 2.69
N GLN A 271 -24.57 23.03 2.40
CA GLN A 271 -23.89 22.97 1.11
C GLN A 271 -24.90 22.71 -0.04
N LEU A 272 -25.89 21.85 0.14
CA LEU A 272 -26.88 21.55 -0.90
C LEU A 272 -27.70 22.78 -1.30
N GLU A 273 -28.10 23.62 -0.34
CA GLU A 273 -28.80 24.89 -0.64
C GLU A 273 -27.87 25.87 -1.37
N TRP A 274 -26.60 25.94 -0.97
CA TRP A 274 -25.60 26.73 -1.67
C TRP A 274 -25.40 26.25 -3.12
N VAL A 275 -25.28 24.94 -3.35
CA VAL A 275 -25.14 24.34 -4.68
C VAL A 275 -26.34 24.65 -5.57
N LYS A 276 -27.58 24.56 -5.03
CA LYS A 276 -28.79 24.94 -5.78
C LYS A 276 -28.72 26.39 -6.26
N ALA A 277 -28.26 27.30 -5.40
CA ALA A 277 -28.14 28.72 -5.72
C ALA A 277 -27.03 29.00 -6.74
N ASP A 278 -25.85 28.39 -6.55
CA ASP A 278 -24.70 28.49 -7.45
C ASP A 278 -25.03 27.98 -8.85
N LEU A 279 -25.58 26.77 -8.97
CA LEU A 279 -25.96 26.19 -10.26
C LEU A 279 -27.03 27.04 -10.98
N ALA A 280 -28.04 27.51 -10.26
CA ALA A 280 -29.09 28.36 -10.83
C ALA A 280 -28.53 29.69 -11.37
N GLN A 281 -27.52 30.24 -10.71
CA GLN A 281 -26.90 31.51 -11.09
C GLN A 281 -25.87 31.35 -12.20
N ASN A 282 -25.02 30.32 -12.12
CA ASN A 282 -23.82 30.20 -12.93
C ASN A 282 -23.98 29.22 -14.11
N VAL A 283 -24.85 28.21 -14.03
CA VAL A 283 -25.08 27.23 -15.10
C VAL A 283 -26.29 27.60 -15.95
N LYS A 284 -26.07 28.52 -16.90
CA LYS A 284 -27.07 28.97 -17.87
C LYS A 284 -26.89 28.25 -19.22
N LYS A 285 -27.86 28.40 -20.12
CA LYS A 285 -27.89 27.72 -21.43
C LYS A 285 -26.55 27.82 -22.18
N GLY A 286 -25.97 26.67 -22.52
CA GLY A 286 -24.69 26.56 -23.25
C GLY A 286 -23.47 26.38 -22.36
N LYS A 287 -23.63 26.35 -21.03
CA LYS A 287 -22.57 26.06 -20.08
C LYS A 287 -22.66 24.61 -19.58
N HIS A 288 -21.53 23.94 -19.52
CA HIS A 288 -21.40 22.54 -19.11
C HIS A 288 -20.96 22.44 -17.64
N LEU A 289 -21.34 21.37 -16.94
CA LEU A 289 -21.06 21.18 -15.51
C LEU A 289 -20.07 20.03 -15.28
N VAL A 290 -18.96 20.36 -14.62
CA VAL A 290 -17.96 19.40 -14.12
C VAL A 290 -17.97 19.44 -12.60
N VAL A 291 -18.07 18.29 -11.96
CA VAL A 291 -18.19 18.17 -10.51
C VAL A 291 -17.00 17.42 -9.95
N LEU A 292 -16.55 17.86 -8.79
CA LEU A 292 -15.40 17.31 -8.12
C LEU A 292 -15.76 16.99 -6.69
N THR A 293 -15.52 15.76 -6.30
CA THR A 293 -15.78 15.24 -4.96
C THR A 293 -14.57 14.44 -4.51
N HIS A 294 -14.41 14.23 -3.21
CA HIS A 294 -13.39 13.33 -2.70
C HIS A 294 -13.92 11.89 -2.69
N GLN A 295 -15.05 11.65 -2.03
CA GLN A 295 -15.66 10.32 -1.96
C GLN A 295 -16.60 10.06 -3.13
N PRO A 296 -16.70 8.84 -3.67
CA PRO A 296 -17.77 8.52 -4.60
C PRO A 296 -19.10 8.48 -3.86
N MET A 297 -20.09 9.26 -4.32
CA MET A 297 -21.34 9.52 -3.58
C MET A 297 -22.41 8.42 -3.68
N ASN A 298 -22.10 7.28 -4.30
CA ASN A 298 -23.02 6.16 -4.48
C ASN A 298 -22.51 4.83 -3.90
N VAL A 299 -21.46 4.86 -3.07
CA VAL A 299 -20.75 3.65 -2.63
C VAL A 299 -21.26 3.11 -1.29
N PRO A 300 -20.93 1.85 -0.95
CA PRO A 300 -21.51 1.21 0.23
C PRO A 300 -21.18 1.84 1.58
N PHE A 301 -20.07 2.58 1.65
CA PHE A 301 -19.56 3.22 2.86
C PHE A 301 -19.38 4.71 2.60
N GLY A 302 -19.44 5.53 3.66
CA GLY A 302 -19.28 6.98 3.54
C GLY A 302 -20.40 7.75 2.80
N SER A 303 -21.42 7.08 2.24
CA SER A 303 -22.49 7.72 1.44
C SER A 303 -23.82 7.91 2.21
N PRO A 304 -24.02 9.03 2.94
CA PRO A 304 -25.29 9.38 3.57
C PRO A 304 -26.43 9.56 2.55
N SER A 305 -27.67 9.38 2.99
CA SER A 305 -28.87 9.48 2.11
C SER A 305 -29.06 10.83 1.43
N VAL A 306 -28.45 11.90 1.96
CA VAL A 306 -28.49 13.23 1.35
C VAL A 306 -27.81 13.26 -0.03
N TYR A 307 -26.85 12.37 -0.30
CA TYR A 307 -26.18 12.28 -1.60
C TYR A 307 -27.13 11.97 -2.75
N ASP A 308 -28.22 11.26 -2.47
CA ASP A 308 -29.26 10.98 -3.46
C ASP A 308 -29.93 12.27 -3.98
N GLU A 309 -29.96 13.35 -3.20
CA GLU A 309 -30.45 14.66 -3.65
C GLU A 309 -29.43 15.40 -4.52
N TYR A 310 -28.14 15.28 -4.21
CA TYR A 310 -27.07 15.81 -5.06
C TYR A 310 -27.12 15.14 -6.44
N GLY A 311 -27.20 13.81 -6.51
CA GLY A 311 -27.27 13.09 -7.79
C GLY A 311 -28.42 13.57 -8.67
N LYS A 312 -29.62 13.75 -8.09
CA LYS A 312 -30.80 14.30 -8.80
C LYS A 312 -30.56 15.73 -9.30
N LEU A 313 -29.92 16.57 -8.50
CA LEU A 313 -29.61 17.96 -8.86
C LEU A 313 -28.57 18.02 -9.98
N LEU A 314 -27.51 17.20 -9.90
CA LEU A 314 -26.47 17.14 -10.91
C LEU A 314 -27.01 16.63 -12.26
N GLU A 315 -27.89 15.62 -12.22
CA GLU A 315 -28.64 15.14 -13.40
C GLU A 315 -29.50 16.26 -14.00
N GLN A 316 -30.23 17.01 -13.16
CA GLN A 316 -31.09 18.12 -13.60
C GLN A 316 -30.31 19.19 -14.37
N TYR A 317 -29.07 19.48 -13.96
CA TYR A 317 -28.19 20.45 -14.61
C TYR A 317 -27.30 19.84 -15.71
N GLY A 318 -27.45 18.54 -15.99
CA GLY A 318 -26.73 17.85 -17.05
C GLY A 318 -25.22 17.81 -16.81
N ALA A 319 -24.80 17.47 -15.59
CA ALA A 319 -23.37 17.22 -15.29
C ALA A 319 -22.77 16.26 -16.31
N GLU A 320 -21.63 16.60 -16.90
CA GLU A 320 -20.96 15.78 -17.93
C GLU A 320 -19.82 14.94 -17.35
N LEU A 321 -19.21 15.38 -16.25
CA LEU A 321 -18.08 14.73 -15.60
C LEU A 321 -18.17 14.86 -14.08
N ILE A 322 -17.92 13.75 -13.37
CA ILE A 322 -17.70 13.71 -11.92
C ILE A 322 -16.32 13.10 -11.67
N LEU A 323 -15.42 13.84 -11.03
CA LEU A 323 -14.07 13.40 -10.66
C LEU A 323 -14.01 13.06 -9.17
N VAL A 324 -13.37 11.94 -8.84
CA VAL A 324 -13.31 11.38 -7.48
C VAL A 324 -11.89 10.94 -7.12
N GLY A 325 -11.50 11.18 -5.87
CA GLY A 325 -10.18 10.81 -5.32
C GLY A 325 -10.14 9.49 -4.58
N HIS A 326 -11.09 9.27 -3.66
CA HIS A 326 -11.15 8.17 -2.70
C HIS A 326 -11.31 6.77 -3.35
N GLU A 327 -11.17 5.70 -2.55
CA GLU A 327 -11.24 4.26 -2.93
C GLU A 327 -10.04 3.71 -3.71
N HIS A 328 -9.12 4.59 -4.11
CA HIS A 328 -7.84 4.32 -4.76
C HIS A 328 -7.89 3.49 -6.06
N SER A 329 -9.01 2.99 -6.56
CA SER A 329 -9.03 2.26 -7.84
C SER A 329 -9.25 3.14 -9.09
N ASN A 330 -8.76 2.67 -10.24
CA ASN A 330 -9.08 3.24 -11.55
C ASN A 330 -10.39 2.63 -12.08
N ASP A 331 -11.52 3.19 -11.68
CA ASP A 331 -12.83 2.85 -12.25
C ASP A 331 -13.43 4.04 -12.99
N VAL A 332 -13.95 3.76 -14.19
CA VAL A 332 -14.57 4.77 -15.03
C VAL A 332 -15.91 4.26 -15.48
N GLU A 333 -16.94 4.98 -15.08
CA GLU A 333 -18.33 4.69 -15.37
C GLU A 333 -18.84 5.70 -16.42
N PRO A 334 -18.98 5.31 -17.70
CA PRO A 334 -19.34 6.25 -18.76
C PRO A 334 -20.72 6.90 -18.62
N ARG A 335 -21.62 6.26 -17.86
CA ARG A 335 -22.97 6.74 -17.53
C ARG A 335 -23.26 6.32 -16.10
N SER A 336 -23.26 7.25 -15.16
CA SER A 336 -23.33 6.90 -13.75
C SER A 336 -24.72 6.56 -13.25
N ASP A 337 -24.84 5.51 -12.43
CA ASP A 337 -26.09 5.24 -11.70
C ASP A 337 -26.38 6.34 -10.65
N PHE A 338 -25.40 7.18 -10.31
CA PHE A 338 -25.57 8.36 -9.45
C PHE A 338 -26.17 9.56 -10.19
N ALA A 339 -25.62 9.86 -11.37
CA ALA A 339 -26.05 10.91 -12.29
C ALA A 339 -25.77 10.42 -13.73
N GLY A 340 -26.83 9.99 -14.41
CA GLY A 340 -26.78 9.31 -15.71
C GLY A 340 -26.27 10.17 -16.86
N THR A 341 -26.31 11.51 -16.73
CA THR A 341 -25.72 12.44 -17.70
C THR A 341 -24.20 12.48 -17.62
N ALA A 342 -23.62 12.09 -16.49
CA ALA A 342 -22.19 12.26 -16.21
C ALA A 342 -21.38 10.98 -16.45
N LYS A 343 -20.17 11.17 -16.98
CA LYS A 343 -19.09 10.20 -16.84
C LYS A 343 -18.49 10.35 -15.44
N HIS A 344 -18.46 9.28 -14.67
CA HIS A 344 -17.90 9.28 -13.32
C HIS A 344 -16.52 8.60 -13.37
N VAL A 345 -15.49 9.34 -12.98
CA VAL A 345 -14.09 8.91 -13.04
C VAL A 345 -13.52 8.89 -11.64
N GLN A 346 -13.13 7.70 -11.21
CA GLN A 346 -12.32 7.47 -10.03
C GLN A 346 -10.87 7.34 -10.48
N THR A 347 -9.98 8.09 -9.85
CA THR A 347 -8.55 8.08 -10.15
C THR A 347 -7.81 7.48 -8.96
N VAL A 348 -6.91 6.53 -9.22
CA VAL A 348 -6.03 5.97 -8.19
C VAL A 348 -5.22 7.04 -7.46
N SER A 349 -4.88 6.78 -6.20
CA SER A 349 -3.99 7.63 -5.41
C SER A 349 -2.67 7.88 -6.14
N SER A 350 -2.19 9.13 -6.09
CA SER A 350 -0.85 9.43 -6.60
C SER A 350 0.26 8.83 -5.74
N SER A 351 -0.05 8.36 -4.54
CA SER A 351 0.95 8.10 -3.49
C SER A 351 0.89 6.73 -2.86
N TYR A 352 -0.22 6.02 -3.02
CA TYR A 352 -0.41 4.67 -2.53
C TYR A 352 -0.75 3.72 -3.68
N THR A 353 -0.39 2.44 -3.53
CA THR A 353 -0.84 1.37 -4.43
C THR A 353 -1.82 0.46 -3.70
N ILE A 354 -2.67 1.07 -2.85
CA ILE A 354 -3.60 0.43 -1.92
C ILE A 354 -4.82 -0.12 -2.69
N ASP A 355 -4.70 -0.83 -3.79
CA ASP A 355 -5.85 -1.52 -4.46
C ASP A 355 -5.36 -2.33 -5.66
N ASN A 356 -4.06 -2.62 -5.68
CA ASN A 356 -3.39 -3.31 -6.77
C ASN A 356 -3.39 -2.55 -8.10
N SER A 357 -3.66 -1.23 -8.08
CA SER A 357 -3.42 -0.34 -9.22
C SER A 357 -2.09 0.40 -9.08
N PRO A 358 -1.43 0.74 -10.19
CA PRO A 358 -0.25 1.58 -10.17
C PRO A 358 -0.59 3.02 -9.78
N ARG A 359 0.33 3.70 -9.08
CA ARG A 359 0.20 5.14 -8.80
C ARG A 359 0.16 5.96 -10.09
N GLY A 360 -0.66 7.00 -10.10
CA GLY A 360 -0.74 7.88 -11.26
C GLY A 360 -1.64 9.08 -11.09
N PHE A 361 -1.98 9.69 -12.22
CA PHE A 361 -2.86 10.83 -12.34
C PHE A 361 -3.59 10.77 -13.70
N ARG A 362 -4.47 11.73 -13.99
CA ARG A 362 -5.10 11.85 -15.31
C ARG A 362 -4.83 13.20 -15.95
N PHE A 363 -4.65 13.20 -17.27
CA PHE A 363 -4.95 14.40 -18.04
C PHE A 363 -6.38 14.31 -18.51
N VAL A 364 -7.15 15.38 -18.32
CA VAL A 364 -8.52 15.49 -18.84
C VAL A 364 -8.50 16.52 -19.96
N ASN A 365 -8.72 16.07 -21.19
CA ASN A 365 -8.70 16.90 -22.39
C ASN A 365 -10.13 17.28 -22.75
N MET A 366 -10.51 18.51 -22.45
CA MET A 366 -11.82 19.07 -22.78
C MET A 366 -11.75 19.73 -24.15
N ASP A 367 -12.39 19.17 -25.17
CA ASP A 367 -12.67 19.89 -26.42
C ASP A 367 -14.17 20.27 -26.47
N ASN A 368 -14.57 21.28 -27.24
CA ASN A 368 -15.95 21.82 -27.19
C ASN A 368 -17.03 20.84 -27.71
N LYS A 369 -16.71 19.56 -27.92
CA LYS A 369 -17.64 18.52 -28.43
C LYS A 369 -17.58 17.23 -27.62
N ALA A 370 -16.42 16.85 -27.11
CA ALA A 370 -16.19 15.66 -26.30
C ALA A 370 -14.95 15.87 -25.40
N PHE A 371 -14.72 14.93 -24.47
CA PHE A 371 -13.48 14.90 -23.71
C PHE A 371 -12.94 13.49 -23.57
N ASP A 372 -11.62 13.39 -23.33
CA ASP A 372 -10.95 12.17 -22.94
C ASP A 372 -10.19 12.36 -21.61
N ASN A 373 -9.86 11.26 -20.93
CA ASN A 373 -9.33 11.26 -19.57
C ASN A 373 -8.20 10.21 -19.34
N PRO A 374 -7.18 10.15 -20.22
CA PRO A 374 -6.17 9.12 -20.13
C PRO A 374 -5.46 9.10 -18.78
N PHE A 375 -5.42 7.92 -18.17
CA PHE A 375 -4.58 7.62 -17.02
C PHE A 375 -3.09 7.67 -17.36
N ARG A 376 -2.29 8.15 -16.40
CA ARG A 376 -0.84 8.28 -16.50
C ARG A 376 -0.13 7.76 -15.25
N LEU A 377 0.72 6.77 -15.45
CA LEU A 377 1.67 6.21 -14.48
C LEU A 377 2.79 7.21 -14.16
N TYR A 378 3.10 7.42 -12.89
CA TYR A 378 4.31 8.14 -12.48
C TYR A 378 5.58 7.31 -12.69
N GLY A 379 6.73 7.97 -12.87
CA GLY A 379 8.04 7.32 -12.95
C GLY A 379 8.23 6.46 -14.22
N ALA A 380 7.53 6.78 -15.30
CA ALA A 380 7.58 6.08 -16.58
C ALA A 380 7.85 7.03 -17.76
N GLU A 381 8.88 7.86 -17.61
CA GLU A 381 9.35 8.78 -18.64
C GLU A 381 10.11 8.05 -19.76
N LYS A 382 9.62 8.20 -21.00
CA LYS A 382 10.25 7.68 -22.24
C LYS A 382 10.63 6.21 -22.16
N ASP A 383 9.79 5.41 -21.52
CA ASP A 383 9.92 3.98 -21.50
C ASP A 383 9.85 3.40 -22.93
N LEU A 384 10.80 2.53 -23.22
CA LEU A 384 10.88 1.86 -24.51
C LEU A 384 11.46 0.46 -24.32
N THR A 385 10.61 -0.56 -24.38
CA THR A 385 11.00 -1.96 -24.17
C THR A 385 10.84 -2.77 -25.44
N ILE A 386 11.93 -3.44 -25.85
CA ILE A 386 11.94 -4.37 -26.98
C ILE A 386 11.57 -5.75 -26.44
N VAL A 387 10.27 -6.06 -26.47
CA VAL A 387 9.73 -7.34 -25.97
C VAL A 387 10.10 -8.50 -26.90
N SER A 388 9.97 -8.28 -28.22
CA SER A 388 10.36 -9.28 -29.22
C SER A 388 11.06 -8.62 -30.41
N PRO A 389 12.23 -9.10 -30.84
CA PRO A 389 13.06 -10.10 -30.16
C PRO A 389 13.72 -9.49 -28.90
N ALA A 390 13.61 -10.18 -27.77
CA ALA A 390 14.16 -9.68 -26.51
C ALA A 390 15.70 -9.54 -26.56
N PRO A 391 16.29 -8.56 -25.85
CA PRO A 391 17.74 -8.33 -25.85
C PRO A 391 18.56 -9.58 -25.52
N GLY A 392 19.59 -9.85 -26.32
CA GLY A 392 20.54 -10.96 -26.12
C GLY A 392 20.00 -12.34 -26.48
N THR A 393 18.73 -12.47 -26.88
CA THR A 393 18.11 -13.78 -27.09
C THR A 393 18.44 -14.40 -28.45
N SER A 394 18.42 -15.73 -28.51
CA SER A 394 18.39 -16.50 -29.75
C SER A 394 16.94 -16.92 -30.02
N VAL A 395 16.43 -16.55 -31.19
CA VAL A 395 15.02 -16.77 -31.57
C VAL A 395 14.94 -17.49 -32.92
N PRO A 396 14.10 -18.54 -33.04
CA PRO A 396 13.90 -19.23 -34.31
C PRO A 396 13.19 -18.32 -35.30
N LEU A 397 13.61 -18.34 -36.56
CA LEU A 397 12.87 -17.68 -37.64
C LEU A 397 11.56 -18.42 -37.96
N ASP A 398 11.53 -19.73 -37.74
CA ASP A 398 10.33 -20.55 -37.79
C ASP A 398 9.32 -20.06 -36.74
N ARG A 399 8.12 -19.65 -37.18
CA ARG A 399 7.05 -19.10 -36.32
C ARG A 399 7.49 -17.94 -35.41
N PHE A 400 8.43 -17.11 -35.87
CA PHE A 400 8.82 -15.91 -35.14
C PHE A 400 7.59 -15.04 -34.79
N PRO A 401 7.38 -14.67 -33.50
CA PRO A 401 6.15 -13.99 -33.07
C PRO A 401 5.98 -12.58 -33.65
N GLY A 402 7.05 -11.98 -34.18
CA GLY A 402 7.09 -10.64 -34.75
C GLY A 402 7.92 -9.67 -33.90
N VAL A 403 8.04 -8.44 -34.39
CA VAL A 403 8.68 -7.35 -33.66
C VAL A 403 7.62 -6.70 -32.77
N GLN A 404 7.82 -6.76 -31.47
CA GLN A 404 6.95 -6.14 -30.47
C GLN A 404 7.74 -5.21 -29.57
N VAL A 405 7.21 -4.00 -29.39
CA VAL A 405 7.79 -2.93 -28.59
C VAL A 405 6.70 -2.36 -27.69
N ASN A 406 6.99 -2.23 -26.40
CA ASN A 406 6.17 -1.43 -25.50
C ASN A 406 6.78 -0.05 -25.39
N ALA A 407 5.98 0.99 -25.62
CA ALA A 407 6.42 2.38 -25.55
C ALA A 407 5.42 3.17 -24.72
N TYR A 408 5.93 3.91 -23.74
CA TYR A 408 5.13 4.71 -22.83
C TYR A 408 5.89 5.97 -22.41
N ASP A 409 5.17 7.02 -22.08
CA ASP A 409 5.72 8.23 -21.48
C ASP A 409 4.68 8.81 -20.52
N THR A 410 5.09 9.18 -19.30
CA THR A 410 4.21 9.72 -18.27
C THR A 410 3.42 10.93 -18.75
N THR A 411 4.02 11.83 -19.53
CA THR A 411 3.40 13.11 -19.86
C THR A 411 2.88 13.20 -21.29
N ASP A 412 3.69 12.81 -22.27
CA ASP A 412 3.40 12.95 -23.69
C ASP A 412 3.40 11.59 -24.40
N ALA A 413 2.21 10.97 -24.47
CA ALA A 413 2.03 9.63 -25.03
C ALA A 413 2.67 9.45 -26.43
N PRO A 414 3.33 8.31 -26.69
CA PRO A 414 3.91 8.01 -27.99
C PRO A 414 2.87 8.05 -29.12
N LYS A 415 3.20 8.74 -30.22
CA LYS A 415 2.36 8.81 -31.42
C LYS A 415 2.84 7.95 -32.57
N THR A 416 4.15 7.74 -32.69
CA THR A 416 4.71 6.84 -33.69
C THR A 416 5.81 6.01 -33.07
N VAL A 417 5.91 4.75 -33.50
CA VAL A 417 7.04 3.88 -33.18
C VAL A 417 7.51 3.20 -34.46
N ARG A 418 8.82 3.13 -34.63
CA ARG A 418 9.46 2.49 -35.79
C ARG A 418 10.71 1.74 -35.37
N TYR A 419 11.12 0.77 -36.18
CA TYR A 419 12.33 -0.01 -35.93
C TYR A 419 13.17 -0.17 -37.19
N ARG A 420 14.42 -0.55 -37.02
CA ARG A 420 15.29 -1.02 -38.11
C ARG A 420 16.16 -2.18 -37.61
N ILE A 421 16.56 -3.04 -38.54
CA ILE A 421 17.47 -4.16 -38.30
C ILE A 421 18.78 -3.87 -39.00
N ASP A 422 19.89 -4.05 -38.27
CA ASP A 422 21.24 -3.68 -38.69
C ASP A 422 21.27 -2.25 -39.25
N ASN A 423 21.83 -2.06 -40.45
CA ASN A 423 21.87 -0.77 -41.14
C ASN A 423 20.72 -0.58 -42.15
N GLY A 424 19.62 -1.32 -41.99
CA GLY A 424 18.43 -1.22 -42.83
C GLY A 424 17.64 0.08 -42.65
N GLY A 425 16.64 0.28 -43.52
CA GLY A 425 15.70 1.40 -43.42
C GLY A 425 14.75 1.29 -42.23
N TRP A 426 14.18 2.41 -41.80
CA TRP A 426 13.17 2.45 -40.74
C TRP A 426 11.83 1.90 -41.22
N ILE A 427 11.21 1.07 -40.38
CA ILE A 427 9.96 0.37 -40.63
C ILE A 427 8.97 0.76 -39.52
N PRO A 428 7.77 1.27 -39.87
CA PRO A 428 6.80 1.66 -38.86
C PRO A 428 6.19 0.43 -38.17
N LEU A 429 5.94 0.56 -36.87
CA LEU A 429 5.12 -0.35 -36.08
C LEU A 429 3.70 0.21 -35.96
N ARG A 430 2.71 -0.66 -35.72
CA ARG A 430 1.31 -0.27 -35.47
C ARG A 430 0.99 -0.42 -33.99
N SER A 431 0.27 0.54 -33.41
CA SER A 431 -0.31 0.35 -32.07
C SER A 431 -1.35 -0.78 -32.13
N THR A 432 -1.17 -1.80 -31.29
CA THR A 432 -2.03 -2.99 -31.25
C THR A 432 -2.54 -3.34 -29.86
N GLY A 433 -2.11 -2.62 -28.83
CA GLY A 433 -2.61 -2.74 -27.46
C GLY A 433 -2.50 -1.40 -26.72
N GLU A 434 -2.53 -1.41 -25.40
CA GLU A 434 -2.47 -0.19 -24.58
C GLU A 434 -1.11 0.51 -24.73
N PHE A 435 -0.01 -0.17 -24.41
CA PHE A 435 1.36 0.34 -24.62
C PHE A 435 2.07 -0.27 -25.83
N THR A 436 1.37 -1.14 -26.55
CA THR A 436 1.97 -2.16 -27.41
C THR A 436 2.01 -1.75 -28.88
N TRP A 437 3.19 -1.83 -29.48
CA TRP A 437 3.47 -1.57 -30.89
C TRP A 437 4.04 -2.81 -31.58
N TYR A 438 3.49 -3.16 -32.74
CA TYR A 438 3.78 -4.43 -33.39
C TYR A 438 4.02 -4.30 -34.91
N GLY A 439 4.88 -5.19 -35.43
CA GLY A 439 5.11 -5.39 -36.85
C GLY A 439 5.73 -6.75 -37.12
N VAL A 440 5.79 -7.12 -38.40
CA VAL A 440 6.47 -8.35 -38.85
C VAL A 440 7.85 -8.00 -39.42
N LEU A 441 8.79 -8.95 -39.38
CA LEU A 441 10.09 -8.78 -40.03
C LEU A 441 9.91 -8.65 -41.56
N PRO A 442 10.60 -7.71 -42.22
CA PRO A 442 10.53 -7.57 -43.68
C PRO A 442 11.32 -8.69 -44.36
N GLY A 443 10.80 -9.21 -45.46
CA GLY A 443 11.52 -10.15 -46.32
C GLY A 443 11.96 -11.43 -45.62
N ARG A 444 13.15 -11.94 -45.97
CA ARG A 444 13.77 -13.15 -45.39
C ARG A 444 15.10 -12.77 -44.73
N PRO A 445 15.11 -12.40 -43.44
CA PRO A 445 16.35 -12.01 -42.77
C PRO A 445 17.34 -13.18 -42.72
N ARG A 446 18.64 -12.86 -42.71
CA ARG A 446 19.70 -13.86 -42.60
C ARG A 446 19.69 -14.51 -41.22
N ILE A 447 20.15 -15.76 -41.14
CA ILE A 447 20.45 -16.41 -39.87
C ILE A 447 21.72 -15.78 -39.28
N GLY A 448 21.78 -15.66 -37.95
CA GLY A 448 22.91 -15.12 -37.21
C GLY A 448 22.57 -13.88 -36.39
N LYS A 449 23.62 -13.20 -35.93
CA LYS A 449 23.51 -12.03 -35.04
C LYS A 449 23.04 -10.78 -35.80
N HIS A 450 22.14 -10.06 -35.18
CA HIS A 450 21.54 -8.82 -35.64
C HIS A 450 21.49 -7.77 -34.54
N THR A 451 21.42 -6.50 -34.93
CA THR A 451 21.06 -5.39 -34.04
C THR A 451 19.67 -4.89 -34.42
N ILE A 452 18.79 -4.70 -33.44
CA ILE A 452 17.53 -3.98 -33.63
C ILE A 452 17.66 -2.62 -32.95
N THR A 453 17.27 -1.55 -33.65
CA THR A 453 17.09 -0.22 -33.09
C THR A 453 15.63 0.17 -33.22
N VAL A 454 15.04 0.62 -32.12
CA VAL A 454 13.66 1.13 -32.06
C VAL A 454 13.68 2.62 -31.72
N GLU A 455 12.72 3.37 -32.27
CA GLU A 455 12.51 4.78 -31.99
C GLU A 455 11.02 5.03 -31.76
N ALA A 456 10.70 5.72 -30.68
CA ALA A 456 9.39 6.29 -30.43
C ALA A 456 9.45 7.81 -30.59
N ALA A 457 8.32 8.40 -31.00
CA ALA A 457 8.14 9.84 -31.08
C ALA A 457 6.76 10.26 -30.56
N ASP A 458 6.71 11.35 -29.79
CA ASP A 458 5.46 11.96 -29.33
C ASP A 458 4.83 12.90 -30.39
N LYS A 459 3.72 13.56 -30.05
CA LYS A 459 3.01 14.48 -30.95
C LYS A 459 3.82 15.74 -31.31
N SER A 460 4.78 16.14 -30.47
CA SER A 460 5.68 17.27 -30.72
C SER A 460 6.84 16.93 -31.66
N GLY A 461 7.11 15.63 -31.85
CA GLY A 461 8.24 15.11 -32.61
C GLY A 461 9.49 14.85 -31.77
N ALA A 462 9.42 14.97 -30.45
CA ALA A 462 10.52 14.55 -29.59
C ALA A 462 10.68 13.02 -29.67
N THR A 463 11.92 12.54 -29.78
CA THR A 463 12.21 11.12 -30.01
C THR A 463 13.11 10.54 -28.94
N TRP A 464 12.94 9.25 -28.68
CA TRP A 464 13.85 8.45 -27.86
C TRP A 464 14.04 7.07 -28.48
N ARG A 465 15.22 6.47 -28.24
CA ARG A 465 15.66 5.25 -28.94
C ARG A 465 16.23 4.23 -27.97
N ARG A 466 16.05 2.95 -28.31
CA ARG A 466 16.73 1.81 -27.67
C ARG A 466 17.30 0.92 -28.76
N SER A 467 18.48 0.35 -28.50
CA SER A 467 19.08 -0.67 -29.37
C SER A 467 19.43 -1.91 -28.56
N SER A 468 19.29 -3.07 -29.16
CA SER A 468 19.72 -4.34 -28.58
C SER A 468 20.21 -5.28 -29.69
N THR A 469 20.91 -6.34 -29.29
CA THR A 469 21.30 -7.41 -30.22
C THR A 469 20.46 -8.65 -29.99
N PHE A 470 20.21 -9.43 -31.03
CA PHE A 470 19.54 -10.72 -30.98
C PHE A 470 20.12 -11.65 -32.05
N THR A 471 19.82 -12.93 -31.98
CA THR A 471 20.29 -13.92 -32.96
C THR A 471 19.10 -14.64 -33.58
N LEU A 472 18.97 -14.61 -34.90
CA LEU A 472 18.02 -15.44 -35.64
C LEU A 472 18.64 -16.82 -35.88
N THR A 473 17.89 -17.89 -35.59
CA THR A 473 18.33 -19.28 -35.79
C THR A 473 17.44 -20.00 -36.81
N ASN A 474 17.98 -21.07 -37.39
CA ASN A 474 17.23 -21.99 -38.27
C ASN A 474 16.55 -23.13 -37.48
N GLU A 475 16.54 -23.04 -36.15
CA GLU A 475 15.83 -23.97 -35.27
C GLU A 475 14.34 -23.95 -35.54
N LYS A 476 13.66 -25.06 -35.23
CA LYS A 476 12.19 -25.12 -35.21
C LYS A 476 11.67 -24.50 -33.93
N ALA A 477 10.60 -23.71 -34.03
CA ALA A 477 9.93 -23.19 -32.85
C ALA A 477 9.25 -24.32 -32.09
N ILE A 478 9.42 -24.32 -30.77
CA ILE A 478 8.66 -25.19 -29.89
C ILE A 478 7.22 -24.64 -29.84
N THR A 479 6.27 -25.51 -30.14
CA THR A 479 4.86 -25.13 -30.12
C THR A 479 4.31 -25.33 -28.71
N PRO A 480 3.45 -24.43 -28.21
CA PRO A 480 2.68 -24.66 -27.00
C PRO A 480 1.85 -25.94 -27.09
N VAL A 481 1.86 -26.73 -26.02
CA VAL A 481 1.14 -28.00 -25.86
C VAL A 481 0.36 -27.90 -24.56
N ALA A 482 -0.94 -28.20 -24.62
CA ALA A 482 -1.80 -28.28 -23.45
C ALA A 482 -1.46 -29.53 -22.62
N GLY A 483 -1.50 -29.37 -21.29
CA GLY A 483 -1.33 -30.45 -20.32
C GLY A 483 -2.48 -30.43 -19.31
N ALA A 484 -2.15 -30.49 -18.02
CA ALA A 484 -3.12 -30.37 -16.95
C ALA A 484 -3.83 -29.00 -16.98
N ASN A 485 -5.07 -29.00 -16.47
CA ASN A 485 -5.86 -27.80 -16.34
C ASN A 485 -5.33 -26.93 -15.19
N TRP A 486 -5.39 -25.62 -15.39
CA TRP A 486 -5.13 -24.57 -14.42
C TRP A 486 -6.41 -23.73 -14.33
N SER A 487 -7.41 -24.22 -13.60
CA SER A 487 -8.81 -23.88 -13.87
C SER A 487 -9.30 -22.59 -13.23
N GLN A 488 -8.58 -22.04 -12.25
CA GLN A 488 -8.97 -20.84 -11.53
C GLN A 488 -7.75 -20.13 -10.94
N HIS A 489 -7.98 -19.13 -10.07
CA HIS A 489 -6.90 -18.42 -9.40
C HIS A 489 -5.88 -19.40 -8.82
N HIS A 490 -4.61 -19.20 -9.15
CA HIS A 490 -3.49 -20.01 -8.66
C HIS A 490 -3.63 -21.54 -8.89
N GLY A 491 -4.45 -21.93 -9.87
CA GLY A 491 -4.51 -23.28 -10.43
C GLY A 491 -5.66 -24.15 -9.96
N ASP A 492 -6.06 -24.04 -8.69
CA ASP A 492 -7.04 -24.91 -8.05
C ASP A 492 -7.83 -24.19 -6.95
N ALA A 493 -8.75 -24.90 -6.27
CA ALA A 493 -9.63 -24.29 -5.27
C ALA A 493 -8.92 -23.95 -3.96
N GLY A 494 -7.77 -24.60 -3.69
CA GLY A 494 -6.92 -24.34 -2.53
C GLY A 494 -5.91 -23.22 -2.77
N HIS A 495 -5.90 -22.64 -3.98
CA HIS A 495 -4.91 -21.70 -4.45
C HIS A 495 -3.47 -22.19 -4.18
N THR A 496 -3.19 -23.47 -4.49
CA THR A 496 -1.89 -24.06 -4.12
C THR A 496 -0.74 -23.56 -4.98
N GLY A 497 -1.01 -23.06 -6.19
CA GLY A 497 0.02 -22.53 -7.09
C GLY A 497 0.97 -23.60 -7.64
N VAL A 498 0.64 -24.89 -7.56
CA VAL A 498 1.51 -25.98 -8.01
C VAL A 498 0.97 -26.61 -9.28
N SER A 499 1.76 -26.57 -10.35
CA SER A 499 1.46 -27.25 -11.61
C SER A 499 1.76 -28.74 -11.52
N ALA A 500 0.87 -29.55 -12.08
CA ALA A 500 1.13 -30.97 -12.34
C ALA A 500 2.13 -31.18 -13.48
N ASP A 501 2.24 -30.21 -14.39
CA ASP A 501 3.19 -30.25 -15.50
C ASP A 501 4.54 -29.66 -15.10
N VAL A 502 5.59 -30.10 -15.80
CA VAL A 502 6.97 -29.65 -15.56
C VAL A 502 7.47 -28.86 -16.77
N VAL A 503 7.72 -27.56 -16.54
CA VAL A 503 8.25 -26.64 -17.53
C VAL A 503 9.69 -26.28 -17.18
N ALA A 504 10.59 -26.37 -18.16
CA ALA A 504 12.00 -26.01 -17.97
C ALA A 504 12.17 -24.51 -17.70
N ALA A 505 13.19 -24.07 -16.97
CA ALA A 505 13.39 -22.65 -16.69
C ALA A 505 13.75 -21.80 -17.92
N GLY A 506 14.44 -22.37 -18.91
CA GLY A 506 14.88 -21.65 -20.10
C GLY A 506 13.73 -21.42 -21.09
N GLN A 507 13.19 -20.21 -21.11
CA GLN A 507 11.97 -19.86 -21.84
C GLN A 507 12.19 -18.98 -23.09
N ARG A 508 11.29 -19.08 -24.06
CA ARG A 508 11.19 -18.23 -25.25
C ARG A 508 9.73 -17.82 -25.45
N LEU A 509 9.52 -16.58 -25.89
CA LEU A 509 8.20 -16.09 -26.27
C LEU A 509 7.69 -16.88 -27.47
N ALA A 510 6.56 -17.57 -27.31
CA ALA A 510 5.90 -18.32 -28.37
C ALA A 510 4.89 -17.45 -29.13
N TRP A 511 4.06 -16.72 -28.39
CA TRP A 511 3.09 -15.78 -28.95
C TRP A 511 2.70 -14.71 -27.92
N SER A 512 2.16 -13.59 -28.41
CA SER A 512 1.48 -12.57 -27.62
C SER A 512 0.06 -12.33 -28.17
N TYR A 513 -0.91 -12.31 -27.27
CA TYR A 513 -2.29 -11.87 -27.54
C TYR A 513 -2.46 -10.48 -26.95
N ARG A 514 -3.03 -9.54 -27.74
CA ARG A 514 -2.93 -8.10 -27.49
C ARG A 514 -4.31 -7.47 -27.49
N THR A 515 -4.61 -6.68 -26.46
CA THR A 515 -5.89 -6.00 -26.24
C THR A 515 -5.67 -4.54 -25.87
N LYS A 516 -6.73 -3.75 -25.98
CA LYS A 516 -6.75 -2.36 -25.48
C LYS A 516 -7.04 -2.28 -23.98
N GLY A 517 -7.75 -3.26 -23.41
CA GLY A 517 -7.86 -3.43 -21.96
C GLY A 517 -6.62 -4.11 -21.38
N THR A 518 -6.40 -3.95 -20.08
CA THR A 518 -5.17 -4.39 -19.39
C THR A 518 -5.37 -5.74 -18.67
N PHE A 519 -4.32 -6.58 -18.62
CA PHE A 519 -4.32 -7.84 -17.85
C PHE A 519 -3.50 -7.68 -16.57
N LEU A 520 -3.99 -6.86 -15.63
CA LEU A 520 -3.20 -6.43 -14.48
C LEU A 520 -3.20 -7.43 -13.31
N THR A 521 -4.35 -7.68 -12.67
CA THR A 521 -4.46 -8.55 -11.48
C THR A 521 -5.19 -9.87 -11.73
N GLY A 522 -6.10 -9.92 -12.70
CA GLY A 522 -6.85 -11.12 -13.04
C GLY A 522 -5.92 -12.18 -13.64
N SER A 523 -5.69 -13.27 -12.91
CA SER A 523 -4.84 -14.36 -13.37
C SER A 523 -5.54 -15.14 -14.49
N PRO A 524 -4.81 -15.55 -15.55
CA PRO A 524 -5.38 -16.42 -16.58
C PRO A 524 -5.73 -17.80 -16.01
N ALA A 525 -6.77 -18.43 -16.56
CA ALA A 525 -7.08 -19.84 -16.38
C ALA A 525 -6.84 -20.59 -17.70
N ILE A 526 -6.38 -21.84 -17.63
CA ILE A 526 -6.14 -22.70 -18.79
C ILE A 526 -6.93 -23.99 -18.62
N VAL A 527 -7.92 -24.23 -19.47
CA VAL A 527 -8.71 -25.47 -19.47
C VAL A 527 -8.83 -25.99 -20.89
N ASP A 528 -8.56 -27.28 -21.09
CA ASP A 528 -8.68 -27.98 -22.37
C ASP A 528 -7.97 -27.25 -23.53
N GLY A 529 -6.80 -26.67 -23.25
CA GLY A 529 -5.98 -25.95 -24.22
C GLY A 529 -6.49 -24.56 -24.61
N VAL A 530 -7.40 -23.98 -23.82
CA VAL A 530 -7.90 -22.61 -23.99
C VAL A 530 -7.51 -21.77 -22.78
N VAL A 531 -6.92 -20.60 -23.04
CA VAL A 531 -6.60 -19.57 -22.05
C VAL A 531 -7.79 -18.63 -21.91
N TYR A 532 -8.26 -18.44 -20.68
CA TYR A 532 -9.32 -17.50 -20.32
C TYR A 532 -8.76 -16.40 -19.42
N ALA A 533 -9.01 -15.14 -19.76
CA ALA A 533 -8.56 -14.02 -18.95
C ALA A 533 -9.48 -12.81 -19.13
N GLY A 534 -9.65 -12.03 -18.05
CA GLY A 534 -10.43 -10.80 -18.05
C GLY A 534 -9.55 -9.56 -18.19
N THR A 535 -10.04 -8.53 -18.86
CA THR A 535 -9.39 -7.23 -18.98
C THR A 535 -10.02 -6.18 -18.06
N ARG A 536 -9.18 -5.28 -17.55
CA ARG A 536 -9.61 -4.01 -16.97
C ARG A 536 -9.65 -2.90 -18.02
N ASP A 537 -10.40 -1.85 -17.73
CA ASP A 537 -10.55 -0.66 -18.56
C ASP A 537 -10.25 0.60 -17.76
N GLU A 538 -8.96 0.93 -17.64
CA GLU A 538 -8.44 2.03 -16.83
C GLU A 538 -8.98 3.42 -17.26
N ASN A 539 -9.53 3.54 -18.47
CA ASN A 539 -9.99 4.82 -19.06
C ASN A 539 -11.51 4.87 -19.31
N GLY A 540 -12.21 3.73 -19.19
CA GLY A 540 -13.64 3.60 -19.48
C GLY A 540 -13.98 3.70 -20.96
N ASP A 541 -13.12 3.17 -21.82
CA ASP A 541 -13.23 3.25 -23.29
C ASP A 541 -13.98 2.04 -23.90
N GLY A 542 -14.58 1.18 -23.07
CA GLY A 542 -15.32 -0.01 -23.49
C GLY A 542 -14.43 -1.23 -23.69
N ASN A 543 -13.31 -1.31 -22.97
CA ASN A 543 -12.30 -2.35 -23.12
C ASN A 543 -12.41 -3.49 -22.09
N SER A 544 -13.45 -3.48 -21.25
CA SER A 544 -13.72 -4.52 -20.26
C SER A 544 -14.34 -5.76 -20.92
N ALA A 545 -13.63 -6.88 -20.91
CA ALA A 545 -14.10 -8.13 -21.52
C ALA A 545 -13.44 -9.36 -20.88
N VAL A 546 -14.05 -10.53 -21.08
CA VAL A 546 -13.38 -11.82 -20.94
C VAL A 546 -12.98 -12.33 -22.32
N HIS A 547 -11.77 -12.88 -22.42
CA HIS A 547 -11.19 -13.38 -23.65
C HIS A 547 -10.93 -14.88 -23.54
N ALA A 548 -11.22 -15.61 -24.62
CA ALA A 548 -10.80 -17.00 -24.79
C ALA A 548 -9.80 -17.09 -25.94
N VAL A 549 -8.61 -17.62 -25.67
CA VAL A 549 -7.48 -17.67 -26.60
C VAL A 549 -6.97 -19.09 -26.70
N SER A 550 -6.72 -19.59 -27.91
CA SER A 550 -6.09 -20.90 -28.09
C SER A 550 -4.68 -20.91 -27.52
N LEU A 551 -4.38 -21.81 -26.57
CA LEU A 551 -3.05 -21.96 -26.00
C LEU A 551 -2.01 -22.29 -27.09
N ALA A 552 -2.38 -23.13 -28.05
CA ALA A 552 -1.51 -23.61 -29.12
C ALA A 552 -1.03 -22.50 -30.07
N THR A 553 -1.84 -21.46 -30.29
CA THR A 553 -1.59 -20.47 -31.36
C THR A 553 -1.69 -19.01 -30.94
N GLY A 554 -2.14 -18.69 -29.73
CA GLY A 554 -2.40 -17.31 -29.30
C GLY A 554 -3.54 -16.61 -30.05
N LYS A 555 -4.40 -17.36 -30.76
CA LYS A 555 -5.51 -16.80 -31.53
C LYS A 555 -6.74 -16.72 -30.66
N GLN A 556 -7.44 -15.59 -30.73
CA GLN A 556 -8.76 -15.43 -30.12
C GLN A 556 -9.73 -16.47 -30.69
N LEU A 557 -10.42 -17.15 -29.80
CA LEU A 557 -11.54 -18.04 -30.11
C LEU A 557 -12.85 -17.26 -30.00
N TRP A 558 -13.02 -16.54 -28.90
CA TRP A 558 -14.15 -15.63 -28.68
C TRP A 558 -13.77 -14.57 -27.63
N SER A 559 -14.59 -13.52 -27.54
CA SER A 559 -14.53 -12.52 -26.48
C SER A 559 -15.95 -12.13 -26.07
N TYR A 560 -16.18 -11.84 -24.79
CA TYR A 560 -17.47 -11.38 -24.29
C TYR A 560 -17.26 -10.09 -23.48
N ALA A 561 -17.88 -9.01 -23.95
CA ALA A 561 -17.81 -7.70 -23.30
C ALA A 561 -18.63 -7.69 -22.00
N VAL A 562 -18.08 -7.06 -20.97
CA VAL A 562 -18.74 -6.88 -19.66
C VAL A 562 -18.83 -5.39 -19.33
N PRO A 563 -19.80 -4.96 -18.50
CA PRO A 563 -20.07 -3.54 -18.30
C PRO A 563 -19.01 -2.79 -17.47
N SER A 564 -18.08 -3.49 -16.84
CA SER A 564 -16.98 -2.91 -16.05
C SER A 564 -15.82 -3.88 -15.92
N SER A 565 -14.67 -3.36 -15.50
CA SER A 565 -13.40 -4.09 -15.38
C SER A 565 -13.54 -5.45 -14.71
N VAL A 566 -12.88 -6.46 -15.28
CA VAL A 566 -12.67 -7.75 -14.63
C VAL A 566 -11.41 -7.63 -13.76
N HIS A 567 -11.60 -7.22 -12.50
CA HIS A 567 -10.49 -6.99 -11.56
C HIS A 567 -9.93 -8.32 -11.04
N GLY A 568 -10.82 -9.24 -10.61
CA GLY A 568 -10.45 -10.55 -10.08
C GLY A 568 -10.09 -11.60 -11.13
N SER A 569 -9.63 -12.76 -10.68
CA SER A 569 -9.35 -13.91 -11.55
C SER A 569 -10.65 -14.61 -11.97
N VAL A 570 -10.70 -15.08 -13.23
CA VAL A 570 -11.80 -15.93 -13.71
C VAL A 570 -11.62 -17.36 -13.21
N ALA A 571 -12.72 -18.11 -13.11
CA ALA A 571 -12.70 -19.55 -12.87
C ALA A 571 -13.41 -20.30 -13.99
N VAL A 572 -12.96 -21.51 -14.30
CA VAL A 572 -13.50 -22.35 -15.38
C VAL A 572 -13.81 -23.73 -14.83
N ALA A 573 -15.08 -24.12 -14.86
CA ALA A 573 -15.51 -25.44 -14.42
C ALA A 573 -16.78 -25.87 -15.16
N ASP A 574 -16.93 -27.17 -15.40
CA ASP A 574 -18.12 -27.77 -16.01
C ASP A 574 -18.55 -27.12 -17.33
N GLY A 575 -17.59 -26.65 -18.14
CA GLY A 575 -17.84 -26.00 -19.42
C GLY A 575 -18.32 -24.55 -19.33
N LEU A 576 -18.22 -23.92 -18.16
CA LEU A 576 -18.54 -22.51 -17.93
C LEU A 576 -17.31 -21.73 -17.46
N VAL A 577 -17.25 -20.45 -17.86
CA VAL A 577 -16.29 -19.46 -17.36
C VAL A 577 -17.07 -18.47 -16.50
N TYR A 578 -16.66 -18.33 -15.24
CA TYR A 578 -17.23 -17.42 -14.26
C TYR A 578 -16.39 -16.14 -14.23
N VAL A 579 -17.04 -15.01 -14.49
CA VAL A 579 -16.40 -13.72 -14.74
C VAL A 579 -16.93 -12.69 -13.73
N PRO A 580 -16.18 -12.40 -12.65
CA PRO A 580 -16.54 -11.35 -11.71
C PRO A 580 -16.21 -9.97 -12.29
N THR A 581 -17.06 -8.98 -12.02
CA THR A 581 -16.80 -7.59 -12.41
C THR A 581 -16.65 -6.70 -11.20
N LEU A 582 -15.89 -5.61 -11.35
CA LEU A 582 -15.63 -4.64 -10.29
C LEU A 582 -16.92 -4.09 -9.65
N ARG A 583 -17.97 -3.92 -10.46
CA ARG A 583 -19.29 -3.45 -10.00
C ARG A 583 -20.23 -4.56 -9.52
N GLY A 584 -19.69 -5.69 -9.06
CA GLY A 584 -20.44 -6.72 -8.35
C GLY A 584 -21.25 -7.70 -9.20
N THR A 585 -21.27 -7.56 -10.53
CA THR A 585 -22.00 -8.51 -11.39
C THR A 585 -21.13 -9.73 -11.69
N LEU A 586 -21.69 -10.93 -11.53
CA LEU A 586 -21.06 -12.20 -11.89
C LEU A 586 -21.71 -12.80 -13.13
N PHE A 587 -20.92 -13.05 -14.17
CA PHE A 587 -21.38 -13.71 -15.40
C PHE A 587 -20.90 -15.15 -15.44
N ALA A 588 -21.73 -16.06 -15.95
CA ALA A 588 -21.29 -17.37 -16.40
C ALA A 588 -21.49 -17.47 -17.91
N VAL A 589 -20.39 -17.65 -18.64
CA VAL A 589 -20.39 -17.79 -20.10
C VAL A 589 -19.96 -19.19 -20.49
N ASP A 590 -20.51 -19.68 -21.59
CA ASP A 590 -20.15 -20.99 -22.14
C ASP A 590 -18.68 -21.00 -22.60
N ALA A 591 -17.87 -21.91 -22.06
CA ALA A 591 -16.43 -21.96 -22.30
C ALA A 591 -16.07 -22.17 -23.78
N ARG A 592 -16.94 -22.85 -24.55
CA ARG A 592 -16.72 -23.16 -25.96
C ARG A 592 -17.15 -22.02 -26.90
N THR A 593 -18.25 -21.35 -26.59
CA THR A 593 -18.91 -20.40 -27.51
C THR A 593 -18.85 -18.95 -27.07
N GLY A 594 -18.56 -18.68 -25.79
CA GLY A 594 -18.57 -17.33 -25.21
C GLY A 594 -19.98 -16.77 -24.99
N THR A 595 -21.03 -17.57 -25.16
CA THR A 595 -22.42 -17.10 -24.96
C THR A 595 -22.79 -17.08 -23.49
N LEU A 596 -23.47 -16.03 -23.03
CA LEU A 596 -24.03 -15.95 -21.69
C LEU A 596 -24.96 -17.13 -21.39
N ARG A 597 -24.76 -17.77 -20.24
CA ARG A 597 -25.63 -18.85 -19.72
C ARG A 597 -26.51 -18.37 -18.59
N TRP A 598 -25.91 -17.69 -17.62
CA TRP A 598 -26.61 -17.02 -16.56
C TRP A 598 -25.79 -15.82 -16.07
N ARG A 599 -26.46 -14.89 -15.40
CA ARG A 599 -25.84 -13.77 -14.70
C ARG A 599 -26.43 -13.63 -13.30
N ASN A 600 -25.63 -13.18 -12.35
CA ASN A 600 -26.05 -12.83 -11.01
C ASN A 600 -25.73 -11.35 -10.79
N ASP A 601 -26.77 -10.53 -10.75
CA ASP A 601 -26.68 -9.09 -10.51
C ASP A 601 -26.87 -8.84 -9.00
N PRO A 602 -26.18 -7.84 -8.42
CA PRO A 602 -26.48 -7.37 -7.07
C PRO A 602 -27.94 -6.93 -6.95
N GLY A 603 -28.52 -7.05 -5.75
CA GLY A 603 -29.89 -6.60 -5.50
C GLY A 603 -30.03 -5.08 -5.70
N PRO A 604 -31.16 -4.58 -6.25
CA PRO A 604 -31.35 -3.16 -6.50
C PRO A 604 -31.39 -2.34 -5.21
N ALA A 605 -31.07 -1.04 -5.32
CA ALA A 605 -31.29 -0.09 -4.24
C ALA A 605 -32.79 -0.01 -3.85
N PRO A 606 -33.12 0.34 -2.60
CA PRO A 606 -34.46 0.78 -2.23
C PRO A 606 -34.96 1.91 -3.14
N GLU A 607 -36.27 1.97 -3.38
CA GLU A 607 -36.88 2.98 -4.25
C GLU A 607 -36.50 4.41 -3.80
N GLY A 608 -36.00 5.21 -4.74
CA GLY A 608 -35.59 6.60 -4.50
C GLY A 608 -34.11 6.80 -4.17
N ASN A 609 -33.35 5.71 -3.98
CA ASN A 609 -31.92 5.73 -3.67
C ASN A 609 -31.07 5.20 -4.84
N ASN A 610 -29.81 5.63 -4.89
CA ASN A 610 -28.77 5.03 -5.71
C ASN A 610 -28.00 3.95 -4.96
N GLN A 611 -27.33 3.07 -5.70
CA GLN A 611 -26.42 2.09 -5.13
C GLN A 611 -25.39 1.64 -6.16
N ARG A 612 -24.12 1.81 -5.80
CA ARG A 612 -23.00 1.11 -6.40
C ARG A 612 -22.69 -0.15 -5.60
N THR A 613 -22.24 -1.17 -6.30
CA THR A 613 -21.73 -2.40 -5.70
C THR A 613 -20.23 -2.47 -5.95
N TYR A 614 -19.46 -2.99 -5.00
CA TYR A 614 -18.06 -3.32 -5.23
C TYR A 614 -17.80 -4.82 -5.09
N GLY A 615 -16.99 -5.33 -6.01
CA GLY A 615 -16.53 -6.71 -6.10
C GLY A 615 -15.12 -6.76 -6.68
N TYR A 616 -14.12 -6.33 -5.91
CA TYR A 616 -12.71 -6.34 -6.29
C TYR A 616 -12.14 -7.76 -6.54
N TYR A 617 -12.90 -8.79 -6.19
CA TYR A 617 -12.45 -10.15 -5.97
C TYR A 617 -12.57 -11.08 -7.17
N GLY A 618 -11.76 -12.15 -7.13
CA GLY A 618 -11.97 -13.33 -7.95
C GLY A 618 -13.15 -14.19 -7.47
N VAL A 619 -13.33 -15.31 -8.14
CA VAL A 619 -14.29 -16.35 -7.78
C VAL A 619 -13.58 -17.68 -7.62
N THR A 620 -14.12 -18.54 -6.76
CA THR A 620 -13.63 -19.90 -6.57
C THR A 620 -14.74 -20.89 -6.77
N VAL A 621 -14.46 -21.95 -7.54
CA VAL A 621 -15.39 -23.03 -7.80
C VAL A 621 -14.95 -24.29 -7.08
N ALA A 622 -15.84 -24.82 -6.24
CA ALA A 622 -15.64 -26.07 -5.51
C ALA A 622 -16.98 -26.77 -5.25
N ASP A 623 -17.02 -28.10 -5.36
CA ASP A 623 -18.20 -28.93 -5.09
C ASP A 623 -19.49 -28.43 -5.75
N GLY A 624 -19.39 -28.02 -7.02
CA GLY A 624 -20.50 -27.49 -7.81
C GLY A 624 -21.00 -26.11 -7.38
N LYS A 625 -20.22 -25.37 -6.59
CA LYS A 625 -20.57 -24.03 -6.08
C LYS A 625 -19.58 -22.99 -6.59
N VAL A 626 -20.08 -21.82 -6.95
CA VAL A 626 -19.28 -20.62 -7.21
C VAL A 626 -19.36 -19.74 -5.98
N LEU A 627 -18.21 -19.47 -5.37
CA LEU A 627 -18.05 -18.60 -4.21
C LEU A 627 -17.65 -17.21 -4.68
N TYR A 628 -18.43 -16.20 -4.28
CA TYR A 628 -18.26 -14.83 -4.74
C TYR A 628 -18.57 -13.83 -3.62
N PRO A 629 -17.60 -13.00 -3.20
CA PRO A 629 -17.85 -11.92 -2.28
C PRO A 629 -18.22 -10.62 -2.99
N TYR A 630 -19.11 -9.81 -2.40
CA TYR A 630 -19.42 -8.44 -2.84
C TYR A 630 -20.06 -7.61 -1.72
N GLN A 631 -20.12 -6.29 -1.90
CA GLN A 631 -20.76 -5.35 -0.95
C GLN A 631 -21.63 -4.31 -1.66
N THR A 632 -22.79 -4.00 -1.07
CA THR A 632 -23.77 -3.02 -1.57
C THR A 632 -24.06 -1.95 -0.52
N ARG A 633 -24.51 -0.74 -0.91
CA ARG A 633 -24.91 0.31 0.07
C ARG A 633 -26.11 -0.07 0.93
N HIS A 634 -27.05 -0.81 0.37
CA HIS A 634 -28.27 -1.20 1.05
C HIS A 634 -28.51 -2.71 0.96
N GLY A 635 -29.43 -3.22 1.77
CA GLY A 635 -29.83 -4.62 1.76
C GLY A 635 -28.86 -5.55 2.49
N GLU A 636 -28.97 -6.85 2.16
CA GLU A 636 -28.26 -7.94 2.86
C GLU A 636 -26.73 -7.82 2.77
N ALA A 637 -26.20 -7.29 1.67
CA ALA A 637 -24.76 -7.12 1.47
C ALA A 637 -24.21 -5.77 1.96
N SER A 638 -24.94 -5.03 2.82
CA SER A 638 -24.49 -3.76 3.41
C SER A 638 -23.26 -3.85 4.32
N ARG A 639 -22.91 -5.06 4.77
CA ARG A 639 -21.74 -5.35 5.62
C ARG A 639 -20.89 -6.48 5.04
N GLY A 640 -20.79 -6.50 3.72
CA GLY A 640 -20.16 -7.57 2.93
C GLY A 640 -20.94 -8.89 2.96
N LEU A 641 -20.97 -9.56 1.82
CA LEU A 641 -21.64 -10.85 1.66
C LEU A 641 -20.78 -11.82 0.87
N LEU A 642 -20.54 -13.00 1.44
CA LEU A 642 -20.03 -14.14 0.69
C LEU A 642 -21.22 -14.98 0.23
N VAL A 643 -21.41 -15.13 -1.07
CA VAL A 643 -22.44 -15.99 -1.64
C VAL A 643 -21.86 -17.30 -2.16
N ALA A 644 -22.62 -18.39 -2.04
CA ALA A 644 -22.42 -19.59 -2.83
C ALA A 644 -23.59 -19.77 -3.79
N LEU A 645 -23.28 -19.85 -5.07
CA LEU A 645 -24.24 -20.09 -6.14
C LEU A 645 -24.05 -21.50 -6.71
N ASP A 646 -25.11 -22.15 -7.14
CA ASP A 646 -25.01 -23.35 -7.96
C ASP A 646 -24.29 -23.00 -9.27
N ALA A 647 -23.23 -23.73 -9.57
CA ALA A 647 -22.35 -23.45 -10.70
C ALA A 647 -23.09 -23.50 -12.05
N LYS A 648 -24.09 -24.38 -12.20
CA LYS A 648 -24.78 -24.58 -13.47
C LYS A 648 -25.89 -23.56 -13.68
N THR A 649 -26.59 -23.15 -12.63
CA THR A 649 -27.80 -22.33 -12.74
C THR A 649 -27.62 -20.89 -12.26
N GLY A 650 -26.58 -20.60 -11.47
CA GLY A 650 -26.41 -19.31 -10.80
C GLY A 650 -27.38 -19.09 -9.63
N THR A 651 -28.15 -20.10 -9.24
CA THR A 651 -29.11 -19.96 -8.13
C THR A 651 -28.38 -20.00 -6.80
N ARG A 652 -28.70 -19.07 -5.90
CA ARG A 652 -28.13 -19.00 -4.56
C ARG A 652 -28.42 -20.28 -3.76
N ILE A 653 -27.36 -20.87 -3.21
CA ILE A 653 -27.41 -22.02 -2.29
C ILE A 653 -27.42 -21.50 -0.85
N TRP A 654 -26.45 -20.65 -0.52
CA TRP A 654 -26.36 -19.96 0.77
C TRP A 654 -25.70 -18.59 0.58
N ALA A 655 -25.86 -17.69 1.55
CA ALA A 655 -24.96 -16.55 1.69
C ALA A 655 -24.73 -16.26 3.16
N SER A 656 -23.57 -15.69 3.44
CA SER A 656 -23.06 -15.51 4.79
C SER A 656 -22.43 -14.14 4.94
N PRO A 657 -22.73 -13.42 6.03
CA PRO A 657 -22.15 -12.10 6.27
C PRO A 657 -20.65 -12.22 6.50
N MET A 658 -19.89 -11.23 6.01
CA MET A 658 -18.44 -11.15 6.19
C MET A 658 -18.02 -10.30 7.41
N SER A 659 -18.95 -9.51 7.97
CA SER A 659 -18.80 -8.70 9.19
C SER A 659 -17.80 -7.52 9.13
N GLY A 660 -18.34 -6.30 9.29
CA GLY A 660 -17.63 -5.01 9.45
C GLY A 660 -18.34 -3.83 8.76
N ALA A 661 -17.63 -2.73 8.42
CA ALA A 661 -18.19 -1.52 7.77
C ALA A 661 -17.41 -0.94 6.53
N THR A 662 -16.46 -1.68 5.95
CA THR A 662 -15.55 -1.38 4.80
C THR A 662 -15.40 -2.61 3.84
N MET A 663 -14.54 -2.65 2.84
CA MET A 663 -14.52 -3.78 1.87
C MET A 663 -13.53 -4.90 2.25
N SER A 664 -13.85 -6.18 1.97
CA SER A 664 -12.84 -7.28 1.97
C SER A 664 -11.90 -7.08 0.77
N ASP A 665 -10.77 -7.77 0.62
CA ASP A 665 -10.00 -7.75 -0.65
C ASP A 665 -9.44 -9.13 -1.13
N GLY A 666 -9.96 -10.25 -0.60
CA GLY A 666 -9.45 -11.60 -0.91
C GLY A 666 -10.35 -12.47 -1.81
N THR A 667 -9.77 -13.16 -2.80
CA THR A 667 -10.47 -14.27 -3.51
C THR A 667 -10.66 -15.43 -2.52
N PRO A 668 -11.88 -15.97 -2.31
CA PRO A 668 -12.12 -17.01 -1.31
C PRO A 668 -11.38 -18.30 -1.68
N VAL A 669 -10.75 -18.96 -0.71
CA VAL A 669 -10.05 -20.24 -0.93
C VAL A 669 -10.81 -21.38 -0.27
N VAL A 670 -10.79 -22.57 -0.86
CA VAL A 670 -11.47 -23.76 -0.37
C VAL A 670 -10.49 -24.90 -0.14
N ALA A 671 -10.44 -25.39 1.10
CA ALA A 671 -9.67 -26.58 1.47
C ALA A 671 -10.37 -27.34 2.59
N ASP A 672 -10.29 -28.68 2.58
CA ASP A 672 -10.78 -29.55 3.64
C ASP A 672 -12.26 -29.34 4.05
N GLY A 673 -13.10 -28.88 3.13
CA GLY A 673 -14.53 -28.59 3.38
C GLY A 673 -14.81 -27.20 3.99
N HIS A 674 -13.78 -26.38 4.12
CA HIS A 674 -13.83 -25.01 4.64
C HIS A 674 -13.64 -23.99 3.51
N VAL A 675 -14.23 -22.81 3.69
CA VAL A 675 -14.03 -21.64 2.85
C VAL A 675 -13.35 -20.57 3.69
N TYR A 676 -12.19 -20.09 3.25
CA TYR A 676 -11.46 -19.02 3.92
C TYR A 676 -11.45 -17.76 3.07
N VAL A 677 -11.68 -16.61 3.71
CA VAL A 677 -11.69 -15.31 3.04
C VAL A 677 -11.20 -14.23 4.02
N GLY A 678 -10.52 -13.21 3.50
CA GLY A 678 -10.20 -12.01 4.29
C GLY A 678 -11.47 -11.24 4.66
N ASN A 679 -11.46 -10.54 5.79
CA ASN A 679 -12.59 -9.70 6.21
C ASN A 679 -12.44 -8.23 5.78
N GLU A 680 -13.45 -7.45 6.12
CA GLU A 680 -13.73 -6.14 5.54
C GLU A 680 -12.89 -4.97 6.10
N THR A 681 -12.13 -5.19 7.17
CA THR A 681 -11.10 -4.26 7.66
C THR A 681 -9.68 -4.73 7.30
N ALA A 682 -9.58 -5.76 6.45
CA ALA A 682 -8.34 -6.46 6.10
C ALA A 682 -7.52 -6.93 7.33
N ASP A 683 -8.14 -7.01 8.51
CA ASP A 683 -7.47 -7.33 9.76
C ASP A 683 -7.63 -8.81 10.12
N ARG A 684 -8.52 -9.57 9.50
CA ARG A 684 -8.82 -10.96 9.89
C ARG A 684 -9.07 -11.87 8.70
N VAL A 685 -8.91 -13.16 8.96
CA VAL A 685 -9.40 -14.25 8.10
C VAL A 685 -10.65 -14.83 8.75
N ILE A 686 -11.64 -15.21 7.94
CA ILE A 686 -12.88 -15.85 8.39
C ILE A 686 -13.00 -17.21 7.71
N SER A 687 -13.47 -18.21 8.45
CA SER A 687 -13.82 -19.54 7.93
C SER A 687 -15.33 -19.76 7.90
N TYR A 688 -15.79 -20.40 6.85
CA TYR A 688 -17.16 -20.88 6.68
C TYR A 688 -17.18 -22.34 6.26
N ASN A 689 -18.21 -23.07 6.66
CA ASN A 689 -18.45 -24.41 6.15
C ASN A 689 -18.91 -24.38 4.69
N LEU A 690 -18.19 -25.02 3.77
CA LEU A 690 -18.50 -25.00 2.33
C LEU A 690 -19.92 -25.47 2.00
N ARG A 691 -20.42 -26.46 2.75
CA ARG A 691 -21.73 -27.07 2.48
C ARG A 691 -22.88 -26.17 2.93
N THR A 692 -22.76 -25.51 4.08
CA THR A 692 -23.88 -24.81 4.73
C THR A 692 -23.76 -23.29 4.73
N GLY A 693 -22.56 -22.75 4.51
CA GLY A 693 -22.25 -21.34 4.71
C GLY A 693 -22.15 -20.93 6.18
N ALA A 694 -22.30 -21.84 7.14
CA ALA A 694 -22.20 -21.49 8.54
C ALA A 694 -20.78 -21.00 8.87
N GLN A 695 -20.65 -19.81 9.47
CA GLN A 695 -19.37 -19.30 9.95
C GLN A 695 -18.84 -20.22 11.05
N GLU A 696 -17.57 -20.62 10.95
CA GLU A 696 -16.92 -21.55 11.86
C GLU A 696 -16.01 -20.81 12.85
N TRP A 697 -15.19 -19.88 12.36
CA TRP A 697 -14.33 -19.04 13.19
C TRP A 697 -13.97 -17.72 12.50
N THR A 698 -13.52 -16.76 13.30
CA THR A 698 -12.91 -15.50 12.86
C THR A 698 -11.58 -15.34 13.59
N GLY A 699 -10.50 -15.02 12.85
CA GLY A 699 -9.17 -14.85 13.45
C GLY A 699 -9.17 -13.77 14.54
N ALA A 700 -8.49 -14.04 15.66
CA ALA A 700 -8.51 -13.15 16.83
C ALA A 700 -7.57 -11.93 16.70
N ALA A 701 -6.45 -12.09 15.98
CA ALA A 701 -5.42 -11.06 15.82
C ALA A 701 -5.58 -10.30 14.50
N ALA A 702 -5.51 -8.97 14.59
CA ALA A 702 -5.42 -8.08 13.44
C ALA A 702 -4.18 -8.43 12.59
N LEU A 703 -4.32 -8.54 11.28
CA LEU A 703 -3.25 -8.85 10.34
C LEU A 703 -2.24 -7.69 10.21
N GLY A 704 -2.63 -6.46 10.56
CA GLY A 704 -1.78 -5.27 10.61
C GLY A 704 -1.44 -4.70 9.23
N GLY A 705 -1.66 -3.39 9.04
CA GLY A 705 -1.44 -2.69 7.78
C GLY A 705 -2.74 -2.43 6.98
N TRP A 706 -2.67 -1.51 6.02
CA TRP A 706 -3.68 -1.37 4.98
C TRP A 706 -3.30 -2.38 3.87
N GLN A 707 -3.99 -3.54 3.83
CA GLN A 707 -4.39 -4.34 2.63
C GLN A 707 -3.96 -5.81 2.32
N ASP A 708 -4.98 -6.55 1.82
CA ASP A 708 -5.17 -7.36 0.57
C ASP A 708 -4.65 -8.80 0.35
N GLY A 709 -4.21 -9.54 1.36
CA GLY A 709 -3.77 -10.93 1.10
C GLY A 709 -4.85 -11.83 0.49
N ILE A 710 -4.59 -12.42 -0.68
CA ILE A 710 -5.38 -13.55 -1.20
C ILE A 710 -4.95 -14.81 -0.42
N PRO A 711 -5.87 -15.50 0.29
CA PRO A 711 -5.50 -16.67 1.07
C PRO A 711 -5.20 -17.88 0.17
N SER A 712 -4.21 -18.68 0.58
CA SER A 712 -3.95 -20.04 0.06
C SER A 712 -4.08 -21.05 1.20
N ALA A 713 -4.58 -22.26 0.92
CA ALA A 713 -4.83 -23.25 1.97
C ALA A 713 -4.45 -24.67 1.54
N ALA A 714 -3.66 -25.34 2.38
CA ALA A 714 -3.28 -26.74 2.21
C ALA A 714 -2.77 -27.33 3.53
N GLY A 715 -2.92 -28.65 3.70
CA GLY A 715 -2.37 -29.38 4.84
C GLY A 715 -2.87 -28.87 6.20
N GLY A 716 -4.16 -28.52 6.28
CA GLY A 716 -4.77 -27.98 7.50
C GLY A 716 -4.33 -26.56 7.89
N ARG A 717 -3.72 -25.79 6.99
CA ARG A 717 -3.24 -24.42 7.24
C ARG A 717 -3.76 -23.45 6.18
N VAL A 718 -3.88 -22.19 6.59
CA VAL A 718 -4.22 -21.06 5.73
C VAL A 718 -3.09 -20.03 5.79
N PHE A 719 -2.61 -19.59 4.64
CA PHE A 719 -1.56 -18.61 4.49
C PHE A 719 -2.11 -17.35 3.84
N ILE A 720 -1.79 -16.18 4.38
CA ILE A 720 -2.29 -14.90 3.86
C ILE A 720 -1.20 -13.83 3.95
N GLY A 721 -1.06 -13.02 2.90
CA GLY A 721 -0.16 -11.87 2.88
C GLY A 721 -0.59 -10.78 3.86
N SER A 722 0.38 -10.17 4.55
CA SER A 722 0.13 -9.00 5.39
C SER A 722 1.42 -8.22 5.67
N GLY A 723 1.35 -6.88 5.56
CA GLY A 723 2.39 -5.99 6.08
C GLY A 723 3.79 -6.18 5.49
N ASN A 724 3.89 -6.43 4.18
CA ASN A 724 5.11 -6.83 3.47
C ASN A 724 5.65 -8.17 4.02
N GLY A 725 4.75 -9.12 4.20
CA GLY A 725 4.96 -10.37 4.91
C GLY A 725 3.81 -11.37 4.70
N ILE A 726 3.82 -12.46 5.46
CA ILE A 726 2.84 -13.55 5.39
C ILE A 726 2.55 -14.12 6.78
N ILE A 727 1.30 -14.50 7.02
CA ILE A 727 0.84 -15.11 8.26
C ILE A 727 0.27 -16.50 7.94
N ALA A 728 0.68 -17.50 8.72
CA ALA A 728 0.09 -18.83 8.69
C ALA A 728 -0.85 -19.04 9.86
N ARG A 729 -2.02 -19.61 9.59
CA ARG A 729 -3.04 -19.94 10.59
C ARG A 729 -3.42 -21.41 10.50
N ASP A 730 -3.80 -21.96 11.64
CA ASP A 730 -4.46 -23.26 11.72
C ASP A 730 -5.83 -23.18 11.03
N GLY A 731 -6.08 -24.05 10.06
CA GLY A 731 -7.30 -24.01 9.25
C GLY A 731 -8.56 -24.36 10.03
N SER A 732 -8.44 -25.08 11.15
CA SER A 732 -9.59 -25.51 11.95
C SER A 732 -10.00 -24.51 13.03
N THR A 733 -9.05 -23.72 13.53
CA THR A 733 -9.25 -22.82 14.67
C THR A 733 -9.00 -21.34 14.36
N GLY A 734 -8.28 -21.03 13.28
CA GLY A 734 -7.83 -19.67 12.95
C GLY A 734 -6.67 -19.15 13.81
N ALA A 735 -6.12 -19.99 14.71
CA ALA A 735 -4.99 -19.64 15.55
C ALA A 735 -3.76 -19.33 14.70
N THR A 736 -3.07 -18.23 14.97
CA THR A 736 -1.80 -17.89 14.31
C THR A 736 -0.75 -18.93 14.68
N LEU A 737 -0.16 -19.59 13.69
CA LEU A 737 0.91 -20.56 13.87
C LEU A 737 2.28 -19.88 13.83
N TRP A 738 2.48 -19.00 12.85
CA TRP A 738 3.70 -18.22 12.66
C TRP A 738 3.43 -17.03 11.73
N SER A 739 4.34 -16.07 11.74
CA SER A 739 4.37 -14.96 10.77
C SER A 739 5.80 -14.75 10.25
N TYR A 740 5.90 -14.21 9.04
CA TYR A 740 7.15 -13.81 8.42
C TYR A 740 6.99 -12.40 7.85
N ARG A 741 8.01 -11.55 7.99
CA ARG A 741 8.07 -10.22 7.39
C ARG A 741 9.36 -10.08 6.60
N SER A 742 9.26 -9.52 5.40
CA SER A 742 10.42 -9.20 4.57
C SER A 742 11.35 -8.27 5.34
N SER A 743 12.65 -8.57 5.33
CA SER A 743 13.66 -7.69 5.93
C SER A 743 13.98 -6.46 5.06
N TRP A 744 13.52 -6.45 3.81
CA TRP A 744 13.60 -5.28 2.95
C TRP A 744 12.33 -4.44 3.09
N PRO A 745 12.46 -3.09 3.13
CA PRO A 745 11.31 -2.20 3.21
C PRO A 745 10.43 -2.38 1.97
N SER A 746 9.12 -2.19 2.16
CA SER A 746 8.17 -2.18 1.07
C SER A 746 8.54 -1.09 0.06
N LEU A 747 8.48 -1.39 -1.24
CA LEU A 747 8.65 -0.39 -2.29
C LEU A 747 7.35 0.37 -2.59
N VAL A 748 6.27 0.04 -1.87
CA VAL A 748 4.98 0.71 -1.95
C VAL A 748 4.52 1.16 -0.57
N ASN A 749 3.84 2.29 -0.52
CA ASN A 749 3.26 2.83 0.71
C ASN A 749 2.04 1.99 1.11
N GLY A 750 1.86 1.73 2.41
CA GLY A 750 0.76 0.91 2.95
C GLY A 750 1.15 -0.53 3.29
N ASN A 751 2.25 -1.06 2.72
CA ASN A 751 2.74 -2.43 2.92
C ASN A 751 1.76 -3.55 2.47
N ALA A 752 0.77 -3.22 1.64
CA ALA A 752 -0.21 -4.14 1.06
C ALA A 752 0.45 -5.36 0.41
N THR A 753 0.05 -6.59 0.75
CA THR A 753 0.67 -7.82 0.20
C THR A 753 -0.37 -8.71 -0.49
N PRO A 754 -0.69 -8.44 -1.77
CA PRO A 754 -1.85 -9.04 -2.45
C PRO A 754 -1.65 -10.47 -2.97
N ALA A 755 -0.40 -10.94 -3.02
CA ALA A 755 -0.08 -12.25 -3.57
C ALA A 755 -0.66 -13.40 -2.75
N ALA A 756 -1.09 -14.47 -3.45
CA ALA A 756 -1.30 -15.79 -2.87
C ALA A 756 0.03 -16.57 -2.83
N ALA A 757 0.20 -17.44 -1.84
CA ALA A 757 1.44 -18.20 -1.67
C ALA A 757 1.35 -19.59 -2.31
N ALA A 758 2.38 -20.03 -3.05
CA ALA A 758 2.40 -21.37 -3.62
C ALA A 758 2.87 -22.39 -2.57
N ILE A 759 2.16 -23.52 -2.44
CA ILE A 759 2.35 -24.49 -1.35
C ILE A 759 2.65 -25.88 -1.93
N LYS A 760 3.84 -26.42 -1.66
CA LYS A 760 4.23 -27.77 -2.06
C LYS A 760 4.80 -28.55 -0.89
N GLY A 761 3.99 -29.46 -0.34
CA GLY A 761 4.36 -30.22 0.85
C GLY A 761 4.65 -29.27 2.02
N ASP A 762 5.88 -29.32 2.52
CA ASP A 762 6.31 -28.52 3.68
C ASP A 762 6.95 -27.17 3.30
N VAL A 763 6.79 -26.69 2.07
CA VAL A 763 7.37 -25.42 1.60
C VAL A 763 6.31 -24.48 1.04
N VAL A 764 6.39 -23.22 1.44
CA VAL A 764 5.58 -22.10 0.94
C VAL A 764 6.48 -21.12 0.18
N TYR A 765 6.04 -20.67 -1.00
CA TYR A 765 6.74 -19.69 -1.84
C TYR A 765 5.90 -18.44 -2.02
N MET A 766 6.50 -17.26 -1.82
CA MET A 766 5.75 -16.00 -1.92
C MET A 766 6.63 -14.85 -2.41
N GLY A 767 6.04 -13.93 -3.18
CA GLY A 767 6.63 -12.63 -3.52
C GLY A 767 6.05 -11.51 -2.67
N PHE A 768 6.85 -10.48 -2.40
CA PHE A 768 6.50 -9.36 -1.53
C PHE A 768 6.64 -8.00 -2.22
N PRO A 769 5.94 -6.97 -1.73
CA PRO A 769 6.05 -5.58 -2.20
C PRO A 769 7.45 -4.97 -2.18
N SER A 770 8.33 -5.46 -1.31
CA SER A 770 9.75 -5.09 -1.30
C SER A 770 10.53 -5.55 -2.54
N GLY A 771 9.96 -6.48 -3.33
CA GLY A 771 10.65 -7.20 -4.39
C GLY A 771 11.28 -8.51 -3.90
N GLU A 772 11.21 -8.80 -2.59
CA GLU A 772 11.63 -10.09 -2.04
C GLU A 772 10.75 -11.22 -2.58
N VAL A 773 11.37 -12.34 -2.94
CA VAL A 773 10.72 -13.64 -3.09
C VAL A 773 11.34 -14.58 -2.07
N ALA A 774 10.53 -15.33 -1.33
CA ALA A 774 11.00 -16.26 -0.31
C ALA A 774 10.44 -17.67 -0.51
N ALA A 775 11.20 -18.64 -0.02
CA ALA A 775 10.72 -19.97 0.34
C ALA A 775 10.81 -20.15 1.85
N LEU A 776 9.70 -20.54 2.46
CA LEU A 776 9.54 -20.71 3.89
C LEU A 776 9.11 -22.14 4.21
N ASP A 777 9.54 -22.67 5.34
CA ASP A 777 9.00 -23.90 5.90
C ASP A 777 7.52 -23.69 6.30
N ALA A 778 6.62 -24.50 5.76
CA ALA A 778 5.17 -24.33 5.91
C ALA A 778 4.69 -24.49 7.36
N ALA A 779 5.42 -25.27 8.18
CA ALA A 779 5.05 -25.56 9.55
C ALA A 779 5.55 -24.50 10.53
N THR A 780 6.70 -23.90 10.27
CA THR A 780 7.43 -23.05 11.22
C THR A 780 7.65 -21.61 10.75
N GLY A 781 7.48 -21.32 9.46
CA GLY A 781 7.79 -20.01 8.87
C GLY A 781 9.29 -19.75 8.70
N ALA A 782 10.14 -20.75 8.97
CA ALA A 782 11.59 -20.61 8.89
C ALA A 782 12.04 -20.38 7.44
N VAL A 783 12.97 -19.45 7.23
CA VAL A 783 13.46 -19.10 5.89
C VAL A 783 14.34 -20.22 5.34
N ILE A 784 13.94 -20.83 4.23
CA ILE A 784 14.76 -21.76 3.45
C ILE A 784 15.68 -20.97 2.52
N TRP A 785 15.11 -20.01 1.79
CA TRP A 785 15.87 -18.99 1.07
C TRP A 785 15.01 -17.75 0.88
N LYS A 786 15.66 -16.61 0.68
CA LYS A 786 15.01 -15.38 0.22
C LYS A 786 15.90 -14.68 -0.79
N ARG A 787 15.28 -14.02 -1.77
CA ARG A 787 15.99 -13.32 -2.85
C ARG A 787 15.28 -12.02 -3.17
N LEU A 788 16.04 -10.93 -3.19
CA LEU A 788 15.55 -9.66 -3.69
C LEU A 788 15.60 -9.65 -5.22
N LEU A 789 14.44 -9.57 -5.88
CA LEU A 789 14.35 -9.25 -7.29
C LEU A 789 14.33 -7.72 -7.48
N PRO A 790 14.87 -7.19 -8.59
CA PRO A 790 14.82 -5.76 -8.86
C PRO A 790 13.39 -5.18 -8.82
N GLY A 791 13.23 -4.06 -8.11
CA GLY A 791 12.01 -3.24 -8.04
C GLY A 791 12.36 -1.75 -8.03
N GLN A 792 11.35 -0.88 -8.11
CA GLN A 792 11.53 0.58 -8.08
C GLN A 792 10.46 1.22 -7.18
N GLN A 793 10.80 2.31 -6.49
CA GLN A 793 9.91 2.99 -5.53
C GLN A 793 8.56 3.47 -6.12
N TYR A 794 8.51 3.77 -7.42
CA TYR A 794 7.27 4.15 -8.11
C TYR A 794 6.50 2.97 -8.71
N ARG A 795 7.23 1.91 -9.07
CA ARG A 795 6.63 0.75 -9.76
C ARG A 795 6.38 -0.43 -8.84
N GLY A 796 6.90 -0.43 -7.62
CA GLY A 796 6.75 -1.52 -6.67
C GLY A 796 7.69 -2.71 -6.91
N GLY A 797 7.51 -3.73 -6.08
CA GLY A 797 8.24 -5.00 -6.11
C GLY A 797 7.49 -6.12 -6.82
N SER A 798 7.16 -7.20 -6.10
CA SER A 798 6.53 -8.40 -6.64
C SER A 798 5.14 -8.61 -6.03
N PHE A 799 4.07 -8.29 -6.77
CA PHE A 799 2.68 -8.55 -6.36
C PHE A 799 2.11 -9.87 -6.90
N THR A 800 2.87 -10.56 -7.75
CA THR A 800 2.45 -11.82 -8.38
C THR A 800 2.18 -12.92 -7.35
N SER A 801 1.12 -13.69 -7.58
CA SER A 801 0.98 -15.02 -6.99
C SER A 801 1.86 -15.99 -7.79
N PRO A 802 2.96 -16.54 -7.25
CA PRO A 802 3.97 -17.24 -8.06
C PRO A 802 3.51 -18.67 -8.44
N ALA A 803 3.84 -19.17 -9.63
CA ALA A 803 3.47 -20.54 -10.03
C ALA A 803 4.68 -21.49 -9.99
N LEU A 804 4.55 -22.61 -9.29
CA LEU A 804 5.59 -23.63 -9.17
C LEU A 804 5.34 -24.76 -10.19
N SER A 805 6.31 -25.00 -11.08
CA SER A 805 6.30 -26.11 -12.03
C SER A 805 7.59 -26.91 -11.90
N GLY A 806 7.50 -28.13 -11.37
CA GLY A 806 8.68 -28.93 -11.03
C GLY A 806 9.57 -28.25 -9.97
N ASN A 807 10.75 -27.76 -10.40
CA ASN A 807 11.71 -26.99 -9.60
C ASN A 807 11.84 -25.53 -10.07
N THR A 808 10.92 -25.07 -10.92
CA THR A 808 10.94 -23.71 -11.46
C THR A 808 9.75 -22.93 -10.92
N LEU A 809 10.03 -21.81 -10.26
CA LEU A 809 9.07 -20.87 -9.75
C LEU A 809 8.96 -19.68 -10.72
N PHE A 810 7.79 -19.46 -11.31
CA PHE A 810 7.53 -18.34 -12.20
C PHE A 810 6.98 -17.15 -11.42
N VAL A 811 7.60 -15.99 -11.58
CA VAL A 811 7.35 -14.78 -10.78
C VAL A 811 7.35 -13.54 -11.69
N GLY A 812 6.26 -12.77 -11.69
CA GLY A 812 6.23 -11.41 -12.24
C GLY A 812 6.69 -10.34 -11.24
N SER A 813 7.28 -9.26 -11.77
CA SER A 813 7.63 -8.05 -11.04
C SER A 813 6.91 -6.85 -11.64
N ASN A 814 6.48 -5.93 -10.77
CA ASN A 814 5.84 -4.71 -11.20
C ASN A 814 6.82 -3.77 -11.94
N GLY A 815 8.13 -3.99 -11.79
CA GLY A 815 9.19 -3.30 -12.53
C GLY A 815 9.32 -3.70 -14.00
N GLY A 816 8.51 -4.62 -14.53
CA GLY A 816 8.55 -4.99 -15.95
C GLY A 816 8.99 -6.41 -16.26
N SER A 817 9.51 -7.13 -15.27
CA SER A 817 10.24 -8.39 -15.54
C SER A 817 9.43 -9.61 -15.16
N PHE A 818 9.49 -10.65 -16.01
CA PHE A 818 8.98 -11.98 -15.72
C PHE A 818 10.15 -12.95 -15.56
N TYR A 819 10.19 -13.68 -14.45
CA TYR A 819 11.31 -14.51 -14.03
C TYR A 819 10.93 -15.98 -13.97
N ALA A 820 11.92 -16.83 -14.27
CA ALA A 820 11.94 -18.22 -13.83
C ALA A 820 13.05 -18.36 -12.77
N VAL A 821 12.67 -18.77 -11.57
CA VAL A 821 13.54 -18.88 -10.40
C VAL A 821 13.70 -20.35 -10.03
N ASP A 822 14.90 -20.79 -9.64
CA ASP A 822 15.09 -22.12 -9.06
C ASP A 822 14.41 -22.17 -7.68
N ALA A 823 13.33 -22.96 -7.56
CA ALA A 823 12.56 -23.10 -6.34
C ALA A 823 13.39 -23.67 -5.16
N ARG A 824 14.57 -24.22 -5.44
CA ARG A 824 15.45 -24.82 -4.43
C ARG A 824 16.41 -23.82 -3.79
N THR A 825 16.72 -22.73 -4.49
CA THR A 825 17.84 -21.83 -4.14
C THR A 825 17.50 -20.35 -4.25
N GLY A 826 16.38 -20.00 -4.88
CA GLY A 826 16.00 -18.62 -5.16
C GLY A 826 16.81 -17.99 -6.29
N GLN A 827 17.61 -18.76 -7.04
CA GLN A 827 18.41 -18.22 -8.15
C GLN A 827 17.51 -17.84 -9.33
N PRO A 828 17.59 -16.61 -9.87
CA PRO A 828 17.02 -16.30 -11.18
C PRO A 828 17.73 -17.12 -12.27
N LEU A 829 17.01 -18.05 -12.89
CA LEU A 829 17.52 -18.90 -13.97
C LEU A 829 17.25 -18.29 -15.34
N TRP A 830 16.17 -17.52 -15.48
CA TRP A 830 15.80 -16.86 -16.71
C TRP A 830 14.95 -15.63 -16.41
N GLN A 831 14.98 -14.64 -17.31
CA GLN A 831 14.22 -13.41 -17.21
C GLN A 831 13.79 -12.92 -18.58
N HIS A 832 12.66 -12.24 -18.64
CA HIS A 832 12.19 -11.50 -19.80
C HIS A 832 11.64 -10.12 -19.41
N ASP A 833 12.08 -9.07 -20.11
CA ASP A 833 11.65 -7.69 -19.88
C ASP A 833 10.40 -7.38 -20.74
N LEU A 834 9.25 -7.26 -20.07
CA LEU A 834 7.98 -6.83 -20.63
C LEU A 834 7.76 -5.31 -20.47
N GLY A 835 8.57 -4.63 -19.66
CA GLY A 835 8.59 -3.16 -19.52
C GLY A 835 7.46 -2.55 -18.70
N THR A 836 6.51 -3.34 -18.18
CA THR A 836 5.41 -2.85 -17.35
C THR A 836 4.93 -3.90 -16.34
N TRP A 837 3.99 -3.53 -15.47
CA TRP A 837 3.59 -4.37 -14.34
C TRP A 837 3.17 -5.78 -14.76
N VAL A 838 3.79 -6.78 -14.11
CA VAL A 838 3.45 -8.21 -14.21
C VAL A 838 2.95 -8.67 -12.85
N SER A 839 1.72 -8.29 -12.51
CA SER A 839 1.13 -8.53 -11.18
C SER A 839 0.17 -9.72 -11.15
N ALA A 840 -0.40 -10.10 -12.30
CA ALA A 840 -1.23 -11.30 -12.41
C ALA A 840 -0.39 -12.57 -12.22
N GLY A 841 -0.92 -13.56 -11.50
CA GLY A 841 -0.26 -14.84 -11.34
C GLY A 841 -0.16 -15.60 -12.67
N PRO A 842 0.99 -16.21 -13.01
CA PRO A 842 1.11 -17.01 -14.22
C PRO A 842 0.31 -18.31 -14.14
N ALA A 843 -0.19 -18.78 -15.29
CA ALA A 843 -0.85 -20.07 -15.44
C ALA A 843 0.02 -21.04 -16.23
N VAL A 844 0.05 -22.31 -15.81
CA VAL A 844 0.92 -23.34 -16.41
C VAL A 844 0.06 -24.49 -16.93
N SER A 845 0.30 -24.90 -18.17
CA SER A 845 -0.29 -26.10 -18.76
C SER A 845 0.66 -26.71 -19.80
N GLY A 846 0.92 -28.01 -19.67
CA GLY A 846 1.82 -28.78 -20.51
C GLY A 846 3.24 -28.20 -20.50
N ASN A 847 3.70 -27.74 -21.65
CA ASN A 847 5.02 -27.10 -21.77
C ASN A 847 4.97 -25.57 -21.74
N THR A 848 3.83 -24.97 -21.40
CA THR A 848 3.60 -23.53 -21.60
C THR A 848 3.28 -22.83 -20.30
N VAL A 849 3.87 -21.65 -20.11
CA VAL A 849 3.47 -20.70 -19.06
C VAL A 849 2.89 -19.45 -19.71
N VAL A 850 1.74 -18.99 -19.21
CA VAL A 850 1.01 -17.82 -19.70
C VAL A 850 0.91 -16.78 -18.60
N VAL A 851 1.18 -15.52 -18.92
CA VAL A 851 1.12 -14.40 -17.98
C VAL A 851 0.47 -13.17 -18.62
N GLY A 852 -0.29 -12.42 -17.82
CA GLY A 852 -0.86 -11.13 -18.20
C GLY A 852 -0.02 -9.96 -17.69
N ALA A 853 -0.03 -8.84 -18.41
CA ALA A 853 0.61 -7.61 -17.98
C ALA A 853 -0.24 -6.36 -18.25
N LEU A 854 0.14 -5.25 -17.60
CA LEU A 854 -0.52 -3.95 -17.68
C LEU A 854 -0.54 -3.35 -19.10
N ASP A 855 0.32 -3.80 -20.00
CA ASP A 855 0.41 -3.34 -21.40
C ASP A 855 -0.75 -3.82 -22.29
N GLY A 856 -1.67 -4.60 -21.71
CA GLY A 856 -2.80 -5.19 -22.39
C GLY A 856 -2.48 -6.49 -23.12
N ASN A 857 -1.45 -7.22 -22.68
CA ASN A 857 -1.05 -8.45 -23.36
C ASN A 857 -1.10 -9.69 -22.47
N LEU A 858 -1.50 -10.82 -23.07
CA LEU A 858 -1.15 -12.14 -22.60
C LEU A 858 0.08 -12.64 -23.36
N TYR A 859 1.05 -13.16 -22.62
CA TYR A 859 2.28 -13.72 -23.16
C TYR A 859 2.36 -15.20 -22.86
N ALA A 860 2.59 -16.02 -23.88
CA ALA A 860 2.89 -17.43 -23.70
C ALA A 860 4.35 -17.73 -23.97
N PHE A 861 4.98 -18.43 -23.04
CA PHE A 861 6.36 -18.86 -23.13
C PHE A 861 6.46 -20.37 -23.20
N THR A 862 7.42 -20.84 -24.00
CA THR A 862 7.75 -22.25 -24.15
C THR A 862 9.24 -22.50 -23.90
N PRO A 863 9.65 -23.74 -23.59
CA PRO A 863 11.05 -24.11 -23.49
C PRO A 863 11.86 -23.79 -24.74
N GLY A 864 13.19 -23.76 -24.57
CA GLY A 864 14.16 -23.53 -25.65
C GLY A 864 15.02 -22.29 -25.41
N GLY A 865 14.68 -21.47 -24.42
CA GLY A 865 15.52 -20.37 -23.96
C GLY A 865 16.79 -20.86 -23.28
N VAL A 866 17.77 -19.96 -23.16
CA VAL A 866 18.98 -20.24 -22.38
C VAL A 866 18.69 -19.91 -20.92
N ALA A 867 18.79 -20.90 -20.04
CA ALA A 867 18.79 -20.71 -18.60
C ALA A 867 20.21 -20.56 -18.07
N ALA A 868 20.38 -19.82 -16.98
CA ALA A 868 21.61 -19.82 -16.21
C ALA A 868 21.87 -21.22 -15.63
N ASN A 869 23.13 -21.57 -15.47
CA ASN A 869 23.50 -22.79 -14.75
C ASN A 869 23.08 -22.67 -13.28
N PRO A 870 22.41 -23.67 -12.71
CA PRO A 870 22.06 -23.67 -11.30
C PRO A 870 23.29 -23.51 -10.41
N TRP A 871 23.17 -22.73 -9.33
CA TRP A 871 24.22 -22.59 -8.33
C TRP A 871 24.52 -23.93 -7.65
N PRO A 872 25.79 -24.17 -7.28
CA PRO A 872 26.16 -25.29 -6.42
C PRO A 872 25.35 -25.24 -5.11
N VAL A 873 24.97 -26.39 -4.60
CA VAL A 873 24.18 -26.51 -3.37
C VAL A 873 24.94 -27.28 -2.31
N VAL A 874 25.05 -26.72 -1.12
CA VAL A 874 25.54 -27.40 0.08
C VAL A 874 24.33 -27.85 0.90
N SER A 875 24.32 -29.09 1.36
CA SER A 875 23.20 -29.60 2.18
C SER A 875 23.67 -30.63 3.19
N GLY A 876 22.89 -30.77 4.26
CA GLY A 876 23.14 -31.72 5.34
C GLY A 876 22.06 -31.60 6.40
N LYS A 877 22.34 -32.17 7.58
CA LYS A 877 21.44 -32.16 8.73
C LYS A 877 22.11 -31.52 9.94
N VAL A 878 21.33 -30.84 10.77
CA VAL A 878 21.75 -30.43 12.11
C VAL A 878 21.04 -31.30 13.14
N THR A 879 21.82 -31.91 14.04
CA THR A 879 21.33 -32.78 15.10
C THR A 879 21.87 -32.39 16.47
N LYS A 880 21.13 -32.76 17.52
CA LYS A 880 21.63 -32.65 18.90
C LYS A 880 22.73 -33.67 19.14
N GLN A 881 23.90 -33.23 19.60
CA GLN A 881 25.07 -34.10 19.83
C GLN A 881 24.78 -35.23 20.82
N THR A 882 23.92 -34.99 21.82
CA THR A 882 23.64 -35.95 22.90
C THR A 882 22.59 -37.01 22.55
N THR A 883 21.63 -36.69 21.68
CA THR A 883 20.48 -37.57 21.38
C THR A 883 20.41 -38.02 19.92
N GLY A 884 21.13 -37.36 19.00
CA GLY A 884 21.02 -37.58 17.56
C GLY A 884 19.69 -37.09 16.96
N GLU A 885 18.81 -36.50 17.76
CA GLU A 885 17.53 -35.97 17.28
C GLU A 885 17.74 -34.78 16.34
N PRO A 886 16.90 -34.63 15.29
CA PRO A 886 16.86 -33.44 14.46
C PRO A 886 16.73 -32.14 15.24
N LEU A 887 17.40 -31.09 14.77
CA LEU A 887 17.31 -29.76 15.33
C LEU A 887 16.74 -28.77 14.30
N ALA A 888 15.40 -28.63 14.30
CA ALA A 888 14.67 -27.71 13.43
C ALA A 888 14.95 -26.22 13.72
N SER A 889 14.64 -25.34 12.78
CA SER A 889 14.76 -23.87 12.93
C SER A 889 16.15 -23.41 13.40
N THR A 890 17.19 -24.17 13.04
CA THR A 890 18.59 -23.83 13.28
C THR A 890 19.11 -23.04 12.11
N THR A 891 19.68 -21.85 12.33
CA THR A 891 20.36 -21.12 11.26
C THR A 891 21.58 -21.92 10.82
N VAL A 892 21.77 -22.06 9.52
CA VAL A 892 22.98 -22.59 8.91
C VAL A 892 23.50 -21.56 7.94
N SER A 893 24.74 -21.13 8.14
CA SER A 893 25.41 -20.09 7.37
C SER A 893 26.58 -20.67 6.58
N LEU A 894 26.77 -20.18 5.36
CA LEU A 894 27.98 -20.38 4.59
C LEU A 894 28.89 -19.18 4.80
N LEU A 895 30.07 -19.40 5.37
CA LEU A 895 31.05 -18.37 5.66
C LEU A 895 32.18 -18.40 4.61
N GLN A 896 32.64 -17.22 4.21
CA GLN A 896 33.86 -17.02 3.42
C GLN A 896 34.70 -15.95 4.13
N ASN A 897 35.96 -16.28 4.45
CA ASN A 897 36.86 -15.40 5.21
C ASN A 897 36.25 -14.89 6.55
N GLY A 898 35.43 -15.71 7.21
CA GLY A 898 34.78 -15.38 8.49
C GLY A 898 33.48 -14.58 8.37
N SER A 899 33.07 -14.16 7.17
CA SER A 899 31.80 -13.45 6.93
C SER A 899 30.76 -14.39 6.33
N ALA A 900 29.51 -14.32 6.77
CA ALA A 900 28.43 -15.09 6.16
C ALA A 900 28.07 -14.48 4.81
N ILE A 901 28.10 -15.32 3.78
CA ILE A 901 27.74 -14.95 2.40
C ILE A 901 26.38 -15.53 1.99
N ALA A 902 25.86 -16.49 2.76
CA ALA A 902 24.53 -17.08 2.61
C ALA A 902 24.09 -17.69 3.95
N SER A 903 22.78 -17.76 4.20
CA SER A 903 22.20 -18.48 5.33
C SER A 903 20.84 -19.09 4.97
N THR A 904 20.45 -20.13 5.70
CA THR A 904 19.16 -20.82 5.67
C THR A 904 18.78 -21.22 7.10
N SER A 905 17.57 -21.69 7.31
CA SER A 905 17.20 -22.45 8.50
C SER A 905 17.00 -23.93 8.19
N THR A 906 17.10 -24.79 9.21
CA THR A 906 16.75 -26.20 9.10
C THR A 906 15.24 -26.42 9.15
N ASP A 907 14.76 -27.41 8.38
CA ASP A 907 13.36 -27.89 8.42
C ASP A 907 13.05 -28.66 9.72
N ALA A 908 11.80 -29.14 9.88
CA ALA A 908 11.37 -29.95 11.02
C ALA A 908 12.21 -31.23 11.24
N ALA A 909 12.79 -31.78 10.17
CA ALA A 909 13.66 -32.94 10.19
C ALA A 909 15.14 -32.57 10.30
N GLY A 910 15.47 -31.31 10.58
CA GLY A 910 16.83 -30.81 10.80
C GLY A 910 17.64 -30.65 9.52
N ASN A 911 17.05 -30.81 8.32
CA ASN A 911 17.79 -30.70 7.07
C ASN A 911 17.93 -29.23 6.68
N TYR A 912 19.08 -28.88 6.09
CA TYR A 912 19.32 -27.55 5.52
C TYR A 912 19.82 -27.64 4.09
N ARG A 913 19.66 -26.53 3.37
CA ARG A 913 20.16 -26.35 2.00
C ARG A 913 20.64 -24.92 1.79
N LEU A 914 21.89 -24.77 1.32
CA LEU A 914 22.52 -23.49 1.04
C LEU A 914 22.96 -23.41 -0.42
N ALA A 915 22.58 -22.34 -1.10
CA ALA A 915 23.06 -22.05 -2.43
C ALA A 915 24.39 -21.28 -2.38
N VAL A 916 25.33 -21.63 -3.26
CA VAL A 916 26.67 -21.03 -3.30
C VAL A 916 26.79 -20.09 -4.50
N GLU A 917 26.30 -18.86 -4.34
CA GLU A 917 26.25 -17.85 -5.41
C GLU A 917 27.63 -17.50 -5.97
N LYS A 918 28.67 -17.49 -5.14
CA LYS A 918 30.06 -17.22 -5.54
C LYS A 918 30.71 -18.38 -6.33
N GLY A 919 30.02 -19.52 -6.47
CA GLY A 919 30.51 -20.67 -7.21
C GLY A 919 31.55 -21.49 -6.43
N ALA A 920 32.43 -22.18 -7.16
CA ALA A 920 33.40 -23.08 -6.55
C ALA A 920 34.40 -22.35 -5.64
N GLY A 921 34.79 -22.98 -4.53
CA GLY A 921 35.70 -22.38 -3.56
C GLY A 921 35.72 -23.12 -2.22
N THR A 922 36.51 -22.61 -1.29
CA THR A 922 36.54 -23.07 0.11
C THR A 922 35.62 -22.21 0.96
N TYR A 923 34.80 -22.86 1.76
CA TYR A 923 33.80 -22.23 2.62
C TYR A 923 33.73 -22.94 3.96
N THR A 924 33.20 -22.28 4.98
CA THR A 924 32.86 -22.92 6.25
C THR A 924 31.35 -22.94 6.41
N VAL A 925 30.76 -24.13 6.57
CA VAL A 925 29.36 -24.26 6.95
C VAL A 925 29.27 -24.19 8.46
N GLN A 926 28.45 -23.30 9.00
CA GLN A 926 28.28 -23.09 10.44
C GLN A 926 26.81 -23.17 10.82
N SER A 927 26.46 -23.94 11.86
CA SER A 927 25.15 -23.92 12.49
C SER A 927 25.12 -22.98 13.69
N ALA A 928 24.00 -22.28 13.88
CA ALA A 928 23.76 -21.35 14.97
C ALA A 928 22.29 -21.42 15.42
N ARG A 929 22.05 -21.72 16.70
CA ARG A 929 20.73 -21.72 17.34
C ARG A 929 20.85 -21.30 18.80
N LEU A 930 19.92 -20.51 19.29
CA LEU A 930 19.85 -20.14 20.71
C LEU A 930 19.81 -21.39 21.60
N GLY A 931 20.59 -21.37 22.69
CA GLY A 931 20.75 -22.46 23.65
C GLY A 931 21.68 -23.59 23.19
N TYR A 932 22.32 -23.48 22.02
CA TYR A 932 23.22 -24.49 21.46
C TYR A 932 24.56 -23.88 21.00
N ALA A 933 25.65 -24.65 21.11
CA ALA A 933 26.96 -24.26 20.60
C ALA A 933 26.92 -24.09 19.08
N THR A 934 27.78 -23.23 18.53
CA THR A 934 28.00 -23.27 17.09
C THR A 934 28.79 -24.52 16.71
N ALA A 935 28.40 -25.16 15.61
CA ALA A 935 29.17 -26.23 14.99
C ALA A 935 29.58 -25.75 13.61
N ALA A 936 30.84 -25.96 13.22
CA ALA A 936 31.36 -25.47 11.95
C ALA A 936 32.23 -26.52 11.27
N ARG A 937 32.17 -26.56 9.94
CA ARG A 937 32.96 -27.46 9.10
C ARG A 937 33.43 -26.75 7.84
N GLU A 938 34.74 -26.73 7.63
CA GLU A 938 35.31 -26.29 6.36
C GLU A 938 35.03 -27.32 5.25
N ILE A 939 34.64 -26.84 4.09
CA ILE A 939 34.30 -27.62 2.90
C ILE A 939 34.89 -26.98 1.65
N THR A 940 35.15 -27.79 0.63
CA THR A 940 35.46 -27.33 -0.72
C THR A 940 34.28 -27.63 -1.63
N VAL A 941 33.70 -26.59 -2.22
CA VAL A 941 32.54 -26.69 -3.10
C VAL A 941 32.99 -26.66 -4.56
N GLY A 942 32.57 -27.65 -5.35
CA GLY A 942 32.75 -27.70 -6.80
C GLY A 942 31.57 -27.06 -7.56
N THR A 943 31.40 -27.42 -8.84
CA THR A 943 30.31 -26.88 -9.68
C THR A 943 28.92 -27.46 -9.38
N THR A 944 28.84 -28.60 -8.71
CA THR A 944 27.57 -29.30 -8.41
C THR A 944 27.12 -29.18 -6.96
N GLY A 945 27.97 -28.65 -6.07
CA GLY A 945 27.69 -28.59 -4.64
C GLY A 945 28.29 -29.75 -3.83
N VAL A 946 27.96 -29.81 -2.53
CA VAL A 946 28.44 -30.84 -1.60
C VAL A 946 27.28 -31.28 -0.68
N PRO A 947 26.72 -32.48 -0.84
CA PRO A 947 25.71 -33.02 0.09
C PRO A 947 26.35 -33.70 1.31
N GLY A 948 25.53 -33.99 2.33
CA GLY A 948 25.94 -34.79 3.50
C GLY A 948 26.87 -34.06 4.47
N ILE A 949 26.76 -32.73 4.55
CA ILE A 949 27.52 -31.93 5.51
C ILE A 949 26.74 -31.85 6.82
N ASP A 950 26.76 -32.93 7.59
CA ASP A 950 26.05 -32.98 8.87
C ASP A 950 26.82 -32.22 9.96
N LEU A 951 26.07 -31.54 10.83
CA LEU A 951 26.57 -30.76 11.96
C LEU A 951 25.89 -31.24 13.25
N GLU A 952 26.70 -31.53 14.26
CA GLU A 952 26.22 -31.90 15.59
C GLU A 952 26.47 -30.75 16.55
N THR A 953 25.46 -30.37 17.33
CA THR A 953 25.58 -29.28 18.29
C THR A 953 25.16 -29.70 19.71
N ALA A 954 25.92 -29.23 20.70
CA ALA A 954 25.67 -29.45 22.12
C ALA A 954 24.93 -28.26 22.74
N PRO A 955 24.03 -28.48 23.72
CA PRO A 955 23.48 -27.39 24.52
C PRO A 955 24.58 -26.58 25.21
N VAL A 956 24.41 -25.26 25.27
CA VAL A 956 25.33 -24.35 25.97
C VAL A 956 24.59 -23.57 27.04
N ALA A 957 25.31 -23.25 28.11
CA ALA A 957 24.79 -22.42 29.18
C ALA A 957 25.00 -20.92 28.90
N VAL A 958 26.06 -20.59 28.15
CA VAL A 958 26.43 -19.25 27.70
C VAL A 958 27.09 -19.39 26.33
N ASP A 959 26.83 -18.47 25.41
CA ASP A 959 27.55 -18.37 24.14
C ASP A 959 27.56 -16.94 23.61
N ALA A 960 28.57 -16.60 22.80
CA ALA A 960 28.53 -15.45 21.91
C ALA A 960 28.95 -15.87 20.49
N SER A 961 28.09 -15.64 19.51
CA SER A 961 28.35 -16.02 18.12
C SER A 961 27.52 -15.23 17.12
N ILE A 962 27.90 -15.30 15.85
CA ILE A 962 27.12 -14.76 14.72
C ILE A 962 26.10 -15.80 14.23
N GLY A 963 25.07 -15.35 13.51
CA GLY A 963 24.08 -16.23 12.86
C GLY A 963 22.96 -16.74 13.78
N LYS A 964 23.04 -16.50 15.09
CA LYS A 964 21.91 -16.69 16.02
C LYS A 964 20.90 -15.56 15.84
N ARG A 965 19.63 -15.85 16.12
CA ARG A 965 18.54 -14.87 16.03
C ARG A 965 17.57 -15.06 17.18
N LEU A 966 17.08 -13.96 17.75
CA LEU A 966 16.02 -13.97 18.75
C LEU A 966 14.68 -14.39 18.10
N PRO A 967 13.75 -14.97 18.86
CA PRO A 967 12.49 -15.47 18.29
C PRO A 967 11.44 -14.36 18.18
N SER A 968 11.47 -13.52 17.14
CA SER A 968 10.40 -12.52 16.88
C SER A 968 10.36 -12.09 15.42
N GLY A 969 9.20 -11.60 14.98
CA GLY A 969 9.05 -10.92 13.68
C GLY A 969 9.60 -9.48 13.68
N LEU A 970 9.96 -8.95 14.85
CA LEU A 970 10.53 -7.61 15.02
C LEU A 970 12.06 -7.59 15.01
N VAL A 971 12.72 -8.75 15.01
CA VAL A 971 14.18 -8.80 15.13
C VAL A 971 14.88 -8.09 13.98
N GLU A 972 15.72 -7.11 14.33
CA GLU A 972 16.45 -6.26 13.40
C GLU A 972 17.85 -6.78 13.06
N ALA A 973 18.54 -7.39 14.04
CA ALA A 973 19.88 -7.91 13.81
C ALA A 973 19.94 -8.93 12.67
N GLY A 974 20.95 -8.75 11.80
CA GLY A 974 21.29 -9.66 10.73
C GLY A 974 22.21 -10.80 11.17
N ALA A 975 22.43 -11.76 10.26
CA ALA A 975 23.28 -12.92 10.52
C ALA A 975 24.77 -12.61 10.76
N GLN A 976 25.18 -11.34 10.63
CA GLN A 976 26.55 -10.88 10.88
C GLN A 976 26.72 -10.15 12.21
N ASP A 977 25.62 -9.82 12.87
CA ASP A 977 25.62 -9.25 14.20
C ASP A 977 25.84 -10.36 15.25
N ILE A 978 26.31 -9.97 16.42
CA ILE A 978 26.72 -10.93 17.45
C ILE A 978 25.56 -11.08 18.43
N VAL A 979 25.08 -12.30 18.63
CA VAL A 979 24.19 -12.61 19.75
C VAL A 979 25.02 -13.15 20.89
N ILE A 980 24.86 -12.53 22.06
CA ILE A 980 25.37 -13.01 23.33
C ILE A 980 24.17 -13.53 24.15
N GLU A 981 24.25 -14.75 24.66
CA GLU A 981 23.14 -15.41 25.34
C GLU A 981 23.57 -16.19 26.58
N ASN A 982 22.61 -16.46 27.45
CA ASN A 982 22.70 -17.43 28.53
C ASN A 982 21.38 -18.21 28.70
N LYS A 983 21.20 -18.94 29.81
CA LYS A 983 19.97 -19.72 30.06
C LYS A 983 18.70 -18.88 30.24
N ARG A 984 18.84 -17.57 30.45
CA ARG A 984 17.75 -16.67 30.85
C ARG A 984 17.39 -15.66 29.78
N LEU A 985 18.35 -15.16 29.02
CA LEU A 985 18.11 -14.16 27.99
C LEU A 985 19.12 -14.24 26.84
N ALA A 986 18.76 -13.64 25.72
CA ALA A 986 19.62 -13.43 24.57
C ALA A 986 19.58 -11.95 24.17
N MET A 987 20.70 -11.42 23.70
CA MET A 987 20.86 -10.01 23.32
C MET A 987 21.71 -9.91 22.05
N ALA A 988 21.23 -9.17 21.06
CA ALA A 988 21.96 -8.90 19.83
C ALA A 988 22.73 -7.58 19.92
N VAL A 989 24.02 -7.64 19.60
CA VAL A 989 24.92 -6.48 19.49
C VAL A 989 25.23 -6.27 18.02
N ALA A 990 24.84 -5.11 17.49
CA ALA A 990 25.08 -4.74 16.10
C ALA A 990 26.58 -4.73 15.80
N LYS A 991 26.97 -5.40 14.72
CA LYS A 991 28.32 -5.40 14.16
C LYS A 991 28.35 -4.77 12.78
N VAL A 992 27.32 -5.01 11.97
CA VAL A 992 27.18 -4.44 10.63
C VAL A 992 25.82 -3.77 10.42
N PHE A 993 24.80 -4.12 11.20
CA PHE A 993 23.49 -3.50 11.10
C PHE A 993 23.56 -1.99 11.37
N GLN A 994 22.75 -1.25 10.62
CA GLN A 994 22.59 0.20 10.71
C GLN A 994 21.12 0.50 10.83
N ASP A 995 20.73 0.84 12.05
CA ASP A 995 19.40 1.33 12.38
C ASP A 995 19.24 2.73 11.79
N PRO A 996 18.19 3.01 11.00
CA PRO A 996 17.93 4.33 10.43
C PRO A 996 17.84 5.46 11.46
N GLN A 997 17.35 5.19 12.68
CA GLN A 997 17.24 6.15 13.79
C GLN A 997 18.60 6.45 14.43
N MET A 998 19.57 5.55 14.29
CA MET A 998 20.90 5.68 14.91
C MET A 998 22.08 5.70 13.91
N THR A 999 21.83 5.75 12.61
CA THR A 999 22.88 5.74 11.58
C THR A 999 23.75 7.01 11.65
N PRO A 1000 25.10 6.91 11.58
CA PRO A 1000 25.95 5.73 11.36
C PRO A 1000 26.55 5.12 12.65
N SER A 1001 25.93 5.37 13.82
CA SER A 1001 26.46 5.00 15.14
C SER A 1001 25.96 3.65 15.68
N THR A 1002 25.11 2.94 14.93
CA THR A 1002 24.53 1.65 15.35
C THR A 1002 25.56 0.57 15.70
N PRO A 1003 26.68 0.37 14.97
CA PRO A 1003 27.64 -0.67 15.31
C PRO A 1003 28.13 -0.57 16.76
N GLY A 1004 28.08 -1.70 17.47
CA GLY A 1004 28.41 -1.85 18.87
C GLY A 1004 27.23 -1.69 19.83
N LYS A 1005 26.06 -1.24 19.36
CA LYS A 1005 24.87 -1.02 20.19
C LYS A 1005 23.99 -2.27 20.27
N VAL A 1006 23.10 -2.30 21.26
CA VAL A 1006 22.11 -3.38 21.41
C VAL A 1006 20.90 -3.02 20.56
N VAL A 1007 20.48 -3.96 19.72
CA VAL A 1007 19.36 -3.79 18.78
C VAL A 1007 18.25 -4.83 18.99
N ASP A 1008 18.52 -5.91 19.73
CA ASP A 1008 17.47 -6.86 20.11
C ASP A 1008 17.76 -7.44 21.49
N LEU A 1009 16.71 -7.71 22.28
CA LEU A 1009 16.82 -8.28 23.62
C LEU A 1009 15.54 -9.03 23.99
N ALA A 1010 15.67 -10.28 24.43
CA ALA A 1010 14.53 -11.05 24.92
C ALA A 1010 14.94 -12.06 25.99
N ILE A 1011 13.98 -12.40 26.86
CA ILE A 1011 14.08 -13.58 27.72
C ILE A 1011 14.10 -14.83 26.84
N THR A 1012 14.89 -15.83 27.21
CA THR A 1012 14.97 -17.09 26.47
C THR A 1012 13.57 -17.71 26.32
N GLY A 1013 13.11 -17.86 25.07
CA GLY A 1013 11.80 -18.42 24.74
C GLY A 1013 10.65 -17.41 24.66
N GLN A 1014 10.90 -16.11 24.87
CA GLN A 1014 9.94 -15.03 24.67
C GLN A 1014 10.31 -14.19 23.44
N PRO A 1015 9.35 -13.51 22.79
CA PRO A 1015 9.65 -12.67 21.64
C PRO A 1015 10.39 -11.39 22.02
N ASP A 1016 11.28 -10.96 21.14
CA ASP A 1016 11.89 -9.62 21.19
C ASP A 1016 10.84 -8.52 20.88
N GLN A 1017 10.92 -7.42 21.63
CA GLN A 1017 10.08 -6.21 21.53
C GLN A 1017 10.89 -4.92 21.81
N LEU A 1018 12.21 -5.04 21.90
CA LEU A 1018 13.10 -3.90 22.03
C LEU A 1018 13.31 -3.32 20.62
N ASP A 1019 13.24 -1.99 20.48
CA ASP A 1019 13.65 -1.32 19.23
C ASP A 1019 15.18 -1.22 19.24
N TRP A 1020 15.74 -0.42 20.16
CA TRP A 1020 17.18 -0.32 20.34
C TRP A 1020 17.59 0.20 21.72
N ILE A 1021 18.88 0.04 22.03
CA ILE A 1021 19.54 0.72 23.16
C ILE A 1021 20.78 1.47 22.66
N ASN A 1022 20.75 2.79 22.77
CA ASN A 1022 21.87 3.68 22.49
C ASN A 1022 22.86 3.67 23.67
N LEU A 1023 23.70 2.63 23.73
CA LEU A 1023 24.58 2.32 24.85
C LEU A 1023 26.05 2.22 24.37
N PRO A 1024 26.92 3.22 24.65
CA PRO A 1024 26.64 4.55 25.21
C PRO A 1024 26.49 5.64 24.13
N TYR A 1025 25.92 6.78 24.51
CA TYR A 1025 26.12 8.05 23.83
C TYR A 1025 27.13 8.96 24.57
N VAL A 1026 27.65 9.98 23.86
CA VAL A 1026 28.47 11.07 24.42
C VAL A 1026 28.05 12.40 23.80
N SER A 1027 28.01 13.49 24.55
CA SER A 1027 27.78 14.84 24.02
C SER A 1027 28.58 15.87 24.81
N THR A 1028 29.03 16.94 24.15
CA THR A 1028 29.66 18.11 24.79
C THR A 1028 28.64 19.04 25.46
N SER A 1029 27.36 18.90 25.16
CA SER A 1029 26.25 19.65 25.77
C SER A 1029 25.28 18.71 26.47
N GLU A 1030 24.58 19.20 27.50
CA GLU A 1030 23.55 18.41 28.17
C GLU A 1030 22.42 18.08 27.18
N PRO A 1031 22.08 16.79 26.95
CA PRO A 1031 20.96 16.43 26.10
C PRO A 1031 19.62 16.94 26.66
N ALA A 1032 18.84 17.61 25.81
CA ALA A 1032 17.54 18.20 26.13
C ALA A 1032 16.57 18.17 24.94
N GLY A 1033 15.27 18.29 25.22
CA GLY A 1033 14.20 18.32 24.22
C GLY A 1033 13.61 16.94 23.88
N GLY A 1034 12.58 16.91 23.02
CA GLY A 1034 11.85 15.70 22.65
C GLY A 1034 12.67 14.65 21.88
N SER A 1035 13.80 15.05 21.30
CA SER A 1035 14.71 14.17 20.56
C SER A 1035 16.06 13.97 21.26
N ALA A 1036 16.12 14.21 22.58
CA ALA A 1036 17.39 14.16 23.33
C ALA A 1036 18.12 12.82 23.21
N TRP A 1037 17.39 11.72 22.99
CA TRP A 1037 17.92 10.37 22.81
C TRP A 1037 18.77 10.17 21.54
N GLN A 1038 18.63 11.03 20.52
CA GLN A 1038 19.32 10.95 19.22
C GLN A 1038 20.80 11.39 19.28
N GLN A 1039 21.49 11.10 20.38
CA GLN A 1039 22.92 11.34 20.50
C GLN A 1039 23.71 10.24 19.79
N LEU A 1040 24.21 10.51 18.58
CA LEU A 1040 24.89 9.55 17.69
C LEU A 1040 26.42 9.72 17.64
N GLN A 1041 27.02 10.30 18.68
CA GLN A 1041 28.41 10.72 18.65
C GLN A 1041 29.39 9.56 18.90
N VAL A 1042 29.02 8.48 19.56
CA VAL A 1042 29.95 7.36 19.76
C VAL A 1042 29.96 6.50 18.49
N ARG A 1043 31.14 6.39 17.87
CA ARG A 1043 31.33 5.60 16.64
C ARG A 1043 32.26 4.43 16.92
N SER A 1044 31.73 3.22 16.85
CA SER A 1044 32.52 2.00 17.00
C SER A 1044 33.34 1.73 15.75
N THR A 1045 34.61 1.38 15.94
CA THR A 1045 35.53 0.96 14.89
C THR A 1045 35.75 -0.55 14.88
N ASP A 1046 35.44 -1.23 15.99
CA ASP A 1046 35.58 -2.68 16.11
C ASP A 1046 34.56 -3.28 17.09
N VAL A 1047 34.02 -4.46 16.75
CA VAL A 1047 33.09 -5.25 17.55
C VAL A 1047 33.51 -6.72 17.47
N GLN A 1048 34.00 -7.26 18.60
CA GLN A 1048 34.67 -8.56 18.65
C GLN A 1048 34.25 -9.41 19.85
N ILE A 1049 34.12 -10.72 19.64
CA ILE A 1049 34.00 -11.71 20.71
C ILE A 1049 35.41 -11.96 21.25
N VAL A 1050 35.67 -11.56 22.50
CA VAL A 1050 37.01 -11.67 23.11
C VAL A 1050 37.13 -12.82 24.10
N GLU A 1051 36.00 -13.39 24.52
CA GLU A 1051 35.93 -14.60 25.35
C GLU A 1051 34.64 -15.35 25.02
N ASN A 1052 34.71 -16.66 24.82
CA ASN A 1052 33.54 -17.54 24.69
C ASN A 1052 33.89 -18.96 25.13
N THR A 1053 33.66 -19.26 26.41
CA THR A 1053 34.12 -20.51 27.06
C THR A 1053 32.99 -21.48 27.38
N GLY A 1054 31.74 -21.16 27.04
CA GLY A 1054 30.54 -21.90 27.45
C GLY A 1054 30.08 -21.61 28.89
N ALA A 1055 30.99 -21.17 29.76
CA ALA A 1055 30.70 -20.68 31.12
C ALA A 1055 30.71 -19.15 31.21
N LYS A 1056 31.31 -18.48 30.24
CA LYS A 1056 31.36 -17.02 30.14
C LYS A 1056 31.54 -16.59 28.70
N ALA A 1057 30.84 -15.53 28.31
CA ALA A 1057 31.03 -14.88 27.02
C ALA A 1057 31.25 -13.37 27.22
N VAL A 1058 32.17 -12.81 26.44
CA VAL A 1058 32.50 -11.38 26.47
C VAL A 1058 32.57 -10.84 25.05
N VAL A 1059 31.75 -9.83 24.76
CA VAL A 1059 31.82 -9.03 23.52
C VAL A 1059 32.40 -7.68 23.85
N ARG A 1060 33.46 -7.27 23.15
CA ARG A 1060 34.11 -5.96 23.29
C ARG A 1060 33.82 -5.11 22.07
N VAL A 1061 33.39 -3.88 22.34
CA VAL A 1061 33.17 -2.80 21.39
C VAL A 1061 34.22 -1.73 21.64
N THR A 1062 34.91 -1.29 20.60
CA THR A 1062 35.89 -0.20 20.68
C THR A 1062 35.47 0.90 19.72
N GLY A 1063 35.49 2.15 20.19
CA GLY A 1063 35.14 3.32 19.41
C GLY A 1063 35.68 4.61 20.00
N THR A 1064 35.26 5.73 19.42
CA THR A 1064 35.61 7.08 19.87
C THR A 1064 34.39 7.99 19.81
N SER A 1065 34.44 9.12 20.51
CA SER A 1065 33.46 10.20 20.32
C SER A 1065 33.75 10.95 19.01
N ALA A 1066 32.71 11.23 18.23
CA ALA A 1066 32.78 12.02 17.02
C ALA A 1066 33.01 13.50 17.31
N GLU A 1067 32.50 14.01 18.45
CA GLU A 1067 32.76 15.38 18.90
C GLU A 1067 34.17 15.52 19.50
N ASN A 1068 34.71 14.44 20.08
CA ASN A 1068 36.07 14.39 20.64
C ASN A 1068 36.78 13.09 20.25
N PRO A 1069 37.48 13.02 19.10
CA PRO A 1069 38.08 11.77 18.60
C PRO A 1069 39.13 11.13 19.53
N ASP A 1070 39.77 11.93 20.40
CA ASP A 1070 40.73 11.45 21.40
C ASP A 1070 40.07 10.85 22.65
N LEU A 1071 38.74 11.02 22.82
CA LEU A 1071 37.97 10.34 23.84
C LEU A 1071 37.65 8.92 23.37
N LYS A 1072 38.42 7.95 23.89
CA LYS A 1072 38.24 6.53 23.60
C LYS A 1072 37.09 5.98 24.42
N VAL A 1073 36.23 5.19 23.77
CA VAL A 1073 35.08 4.55 24.38
C VAL A 1073 35.20 3.05 24.16
N VAL A 1074 35.24 2.28 25.24
CA VAL A 1074 35.30 0.82 25.19
C VAL A 1074 34.16 0.25 26.00
N THR A 1075 33.32 -0.56 25.37
CA THR A 1075 32.20 -1.26 26.03
C THR A 1075 32.45 -2.75 26.03
N THR A 1076 32.26 -3.41 27.17
CA THR A 1076 32.29 -4.87 27.28
C THR A 1076 30.95 -5.39 27.78
N TYR A 1077 30.32 -6.26 27.01
CA TYR A 1077 29.15 -7.03 27.39
C TYR A 1077 29.59 -8.40 27.91
N THR A 1078 29.15 -8.80 29.10
CA THR A 1078 29.53 -10.07 29.74
C THR A 1078 28.29 -10.85 30.15
N ALA A 1079 28.22 -12.11 29.72
CA ALA A 1079 27.18 -13.06 30.11
C ALA A 1079 27.76 -14.23 30.90
N THR A 1080 27.03 -14.69 31.90
CA THR A 1080 27.29 -15.90 32.69
C THR A 1080 26.01 -16.76 32.77
N PRO A 1081 26.09 -18.06 33.14
CA PRO A 1081 25.04 -19.05 32.87
C PRO A 1081 23.67 -18.77 33.47
N ASP A 1082 23.63 -18.28 34.70
CA ASP A 1082 22.41 -18.25 35.52
C ASP A 1082 21.92 -16.82 35.81
N GLU A 1083 22.66 -15.80 35.37
CA GLU A 1083 22.28 -14.40 35.51
C GLU A 1083 21.07 -14.07 34.63
N GLN A 1084 20.13 -13.29 35.16
CA GLN A 1084 18.96 -12.78 34.43
C GLN A 1084 19.24 -11.41 33.79
N PHE A 1085 20.51 -11.10 33.56
CA PHE A 1085 20.98 -9.86 32.96
C PHE A 1085 22.28 -10.09 32.21
N ILE A 1086 22.64 -9.15 31.33
CA ILE A 1086 24.00 -9.04 30.78
C ILE A 1086 24.67 -7.83 31.40
N THR A 1087 25.90 -8.00 31.88
CA THR A 1087 26.67 -6.88 32.44
C THR A 1087 27.32 -6.09 31.31
N ALA A 1088 27.07 -4.78 31.25
CA ALA A 1088 27.72 -3.87 30.34
C ALA A 1088 28.58 -2.86 31.10
N SER A 1089 29.88 -2.84 30.82
CA SER A 1089 30.83 -1.85 31.36
C SER A 1089 31.37 -1.00 30.23
N THR A 1090 31.12 0.30 30.27
CA THR A 1090 31.68 1.27 29.32
C THR A 1090 32.73 2.11 30.03
N THR A 1091 33.96 2.07 29.53
CA THR A 1091 35.05 2.94 29.98
C THR A 1091 35.27 4.05 28.97
N PHE A 1092 35.24 5.30 29.45
CA PHE A 1092 35.59 6.50 28.73
C PHE A 1092 37.01 6.90 29.14
N THR A 1093 37.96 6.97 28.21
CA THR A 1093 39.34 7.35 28.48
C THR A 1093 39.69 8.62 27.73
N ASN A 1094 40.00 9.69 28.48
CA ASN A 1094 40.37 10.97 27.91
C ASN A 1094 41.82 10.91 27.41
N GLY A 1095 41.99 10.74 26.10
CA GLY A 1095 43.30 10.80 25.44
C GLY A 1095 43.78 12.23 25.15
N THR A 1096 42.97 13.25 25.44
CA THR A 1096 43.36 14.64 25.22
C THR A 1096 44.41 15.07 26.24
N GLY A 1097 45.24 16.05 25.87
CA GLY A 1097 46.24 16.65 26.77
C GLY A 1097 45.65 17.57 27.85
N ALA A 1098 44.32 17.69 27.97
CA ALA A 1098 43.63 18.59 28.88
C ALA A 1098 42.44 17.89 29.59
N PRO A 1099 41.95 18.40 30.72
CA PRO A 1099 40.69 17.93 31.31
C PRO A 1099 39.52 18.14 30.34
N LEU A 1100 38.57 17.21 30.36
CA LEU A 1100 37.40 17.18 29.48
C LEU A 1100 36.15 16.87 30.30
N THR A 1101 35.13 17.73 30.22
CA THR A 1101 33.79 17.48 30.78
C THR A 1101 32.85 17.13 29.65
N VAL A 1102 32.16 16.00 29.76
CA VAL A 1102 31.18 15.53 28.76
C VAL A 1102 29.94 14.96 29.43
N TRP A 1103 28.83 15.00 28.71
CA TRP A 1103 27.63 14.24 29.05
C TRP A 1103 27.70 12.87 28.40
N ALA A 1104 27.43 11.83 29.16
CA ALA A 1104 27.36 10.46 28.67
C ALA A 1104 26.16 9.73 29.29
N GLY A 1105 25.77 8.62 28.69
CA GLY A 1105 24.70 7.81 29.22
C GLY A 1105 24.18 6.82 28.21
N ASP A 1106 23.03 6.25 28.52
CA ASP A 1106 22.36 5.28 27.68
C ASP A 1106 20.90 5.72 27.43
N ALA A 1107 20.37 5.42 26.25
CA ALA A 1107 18.95 5.59 25.92
C ALA A 1107 18.35 4.27 25.43
N LEU A 1108 17.05 4.09 25.66
CA LEU A 1108 16.29 2.86 25.44
C LEU A 1108 14.93 3.22 24.81
N ASP A 1109 14.56 2.49 23.76
CA ASP A 1109 13.27 2.56 23.05
C ASP A 1109 12.63 1.15 22.92
N HIS A 1110 11.30 1.11 22.90
CA HIS A 1110 10.46 -0.08 22.93
C HIS A 1110 9.33 0.05 21.91
N ASP A 1111 9.24 -0.93 21.01
CA ASP A 1111 8.32 -0.92 19.86
C ASP A 1111 6.89 -1.42 20.14
N GLY A 1112 6.65 -2.00 21.31
CA GLY A 1112 5.35 -2.59 21.61
C GLY A 1112 4.25 -1.54 21.88
N PRO A 1113 2.98 -1.80 21.52
CA PRO A 1113 1.87 -0.86 21.69
C PRO A 1113 1.75 -0.30 23.11
N GLY A 1114 1.56 1.02 23.22
CA GLY A 1114 1.39 1.71 24.50
C GLY A 1114 2.65 1.69 25.37
N SER A 1115 3.82 1.90 24.76
CA SER A 1115 5.10 2.10 25.44
C SER A 1115 4.99 3.11 26.59
N ARG A 1116 5.67 2.77 27.68
CA ARG A 1116 5.77 3.57 28.90
C ARG A 1116 7.21 3.56 29.34
N SER A 1117 7.63 4.66 29.95
CA SER A 1117 8.98 4.81 30.49
C SER A 1117 8.95 5.04 31.98
N ALA A 1118 9.99 4.60 32.69
CA ALA A 1118 10.10 4.84 34.12
C ALA A 1118 11.55 5.02 34.57
N VAL A 1119 11.71 5.77 35.66
CA VAL A 1119 12.94 5.93 36.42
C VAL A 1119 12.67 5.45 37.84
N SER A 1120 13.60 4.71 38.43
CA SER A 1120 13.37 4.05 39.72
C SER A 1120 12.90 5.02 40.82
N GLY A 1121 11.84 4.64 41.53
CA GLY A 1121 11.23 5.45 42.59
C GLY A 1121 10.31 6.57 42.11
N ASN A 1122 10.06 6.70 40.81
CA ASN A 1122 9.20 7.73 40.22
C ASN A 1122 7.99 7.09 39.49
N THR A 1123 6.91 7.85 39.33
CA THR A 1123 5.73 7.40 38.58
C THR A 1123 6.06 7.18 37.11
N PRO A 1124 5.61 6.08 36.48
CA PRO A 1124 5.81 5.85 35.05
C PRO A 1124 5.21 6.96 34.17
N VAL A 1125 5.95 7.34 33.15
CA VAL A 1125 5.54 8.28 32.10
C VAL A 1125 4.75 7.51 31.04
N THR A 1126 3.49 7.90 30.86
CA THR A 1126 2.54 7.23 29.93
C THR A 1126 2.12 8.11 28.76
N SER A 1127 2.31 9.44 28.85
CA SER A 1127 2.03 10.40 27.79
C SER A 1127 2.83 11.68 28.04
N GLY A 1128 3.20 12.41 26.99
CA GLY A 1128 3.97 13.66 27.10
C GLY A 1128 5.42 13.46 27.54
N GLY A 1129 6.04 14.52 28.04
CA GLY A 1129 7.46 14.59 28.40
C GLY A 1129 8.26 15.47 27.44
N PRO A 1130 9.59 15.55 27.60
CA PRO A 1130 10.40 14.74 28.52
C PRO A 1130 10.32 15.20 29.97
N PHE A 1131 10.32 14.24 30.90
CA PHE A 1131 10.34 14.45 32.36
C PHE A 1131 11.70 14.13 32.94
N VAL A 1132 12.14 14.96 33.88
CA VAL A 1132 13.44 14.84 34.58
C VAL A 1132 13.20 14.21 35.94
N HIS A 1133 13.86 13.09 36.23
CA HIS A 1133 13.72 12.35 37.48
C HIS A 1133 15.08 11.97 38.06
N THR A 1134 15.23 12.16 39.38
CA THR A 1134 16.36 11.57 40.11
C THR A 1134 15.99 10.16 40.53
N PRO A 1135 16.77 9.13 40.17
CA PRO A 1135 16.50 7.75 40.58
C PRO A 1135 16.68 7.58 42.09
N ASP A 1136 15.86 6.69 42.68
CA ASP A 1136 16.07 6.22 44.06
C ASP A 1136 17.30 5.28 44.18
N ALA A 1137 17.50 4.70 45.35
CA ALA A 1137 18.63 3.79 45.62
C ALA A 1137 18.70 2.56 44.70
N LYS A 1138 17.64 2.23 43.97
CA LYS A 1138 17.61 1.10 43.03
C LYS A 1138 18.26 1.41 41.68
N ARG A 1139 18.39 2.71 41.33
CA ARG A 1139 19.23 3.23 40.25
C ARG A 1139 18.98 2.59 38.87
N TRP A 1140 17.73 2.59 38.39
CA TRP A 1140 17.41 2.07 37.05
C TRP A 1140 16.56 3.03 36.21
N ILE A 1141 16.67 2.90 34.90
CA ILE A 1141 15.70 3.38 33.90
C ILE A 1141 15.12 2.17 33.15
N GLY A 1142 13.88 2.26 32.67
CA GLY A 1142 13.26 1.12 31.99
C GLY A 1142 12.04 1.46 31.16
N GLN A 1143 11.63 0.49 30.34
CA GLN A 1143 10.46 0.56 29.48
C GLN A 1143 9.64 -0.73 29.46
N SER A 1144 8.35 -0.57 29.17
CA SER A 1144 7.40 -1.68 28.98
C SER A 1144 6.16 -1.21 28.21
N GLY A 1145 5.53 -2.10 27.45
CA GLY A 1145 4.30 -1.83 26.69
C GLY A 1145 2.99 -2.13 27.41
N THR A 1146 1.88 -1.94 26.69
CA THR A 1146 0.51 -2.36 27.08
C THR A 1146 0.04 -3.65 26.41
N SER A 1147 0.86 -4.22 25.53
CA SER A 1147 0.52 -5.45 24.81
C SER A 1147 0.44 -6.66 25.76
N ALA A 1148 -0.07 -7.79 25.25
CA ALA A 1148 -0.16 -9.06 25.99
C ALA A 1148 1.22 -9.70 26.24
N ASP A 1149 2.29 -9.08 25.75
CA ASP A 1149 3.65 -9.45 26.07
C ASP A 1149 4.00 -9.07 27.51
N ASN A 1150 4.43 -10.06 28.28
CA ASN A 1150 4.70 -9.91 29.69
C ASN A 1150 6.16 -9.50 29.94
N GLN A 1151 6.77 -8.58 29.19
CA GLN A 1151 8.20 -8.21 29.39
C GLN A 1151 8.42 -6.76 29.80
N THR A 1152 9.46 -6.54 30.61
CA THR A 1152 9.97 -5.22 31.03
C THR A 1152 11.47 -5.16 30.79
N TYR A 1153 11.90 -4.09 30.13
CA TYR A 1153 13.31 -3.84 29.78
C TYR A 1153 13.88 -2.77 30.69
N GLY A 1154 15.16 -2.90 31.08
CA GLY A 1154 15.78 -1.91 31.93
C GLY A 1154 17.30 -1.93 31.96
N LEU A 1155 17.85 -0.77 32.30
CA LEU A 1155 19.27 -0.56 32.58
C LEU A 1155 19.42 -0.21 34.05
N VAL A 1156 20.07 -1.09 34.81
CA VAL A 1156 20.28 -0.91 36.25
C VAL A 1156 21.72 -0.56 36.50
N TYR A 1157 22.01 0.57 37.15
CA TYR A 1157 23.34 1.15 37.25
C TYR A 1157 24.01 0.91 38.60
N SER A 1158 25.29 0.58 38.59
CA SER A 1158 26.07 0.44 39.82
C SER A 1158 26.26 1.79 40.52
N ALA A 1159 26.45 1.76 41.85
CA ALA A 1159 26.80 2.96 42.60
C ALA A 1159 28.10 3.61 42.10
N GLY A 1160 29.08 2.79 41.68
CA GLY A 1160 30.37 3.23 41.15
C GLY A 1160 30.29 3.96 39.81
N SER A 1161 29.16 3.93 39.11
CA SER A 1161 28.96 4.65 37.84
C SER A 1161 28.82 6.17 38.01
N GLY A 1162 28.62 6.66 39.24
CA GLY A 1162 28.38 8.09 39.51
C GLY A 1162 26.88 8.44 39.58
N ALA A 1163 26.54 9.67 39.97
CA ALA A 1163 25.15 10.13 39.95
C ALA A 1163 24.66 10.32 38.52
N PHE A 1164 23.37 10.05 38.27
CA PHE A 1164 22.74 10.34 37.00
C PHE A 1164 21.32 10.87 37.20
N THR A 1165 20.84 11.56 36.17
CA THR A 1165 19.45 12.00 36.07
C THR A 1165 18.75 11.20 35.00
N GLY A 1166 17.59 10.62 35.30
CA GLY A 1166 16.73 9.99 34.31
C GLY A 1166 15.92 11.03 33.55
N TYR A 1167 15.81 10.85 32.24
CA TYR A 1167 15.08 11.74 31.33
C TYR A 1167 14.16 10.89 30.45
N SER A 1168 12.85 11.01 30.66
CA SER A 1168 11.87 10.07 30.10
C SER A 1168 10.77 10.76 29.33
N GLN A 1169 10.45 10.23 28.15
CA GLN A 1169 9.20 10.47 27.43
C GLN A 1169 8.37 9.19 27.44
N ALA A 1170 7.10 9.23 27.00
CA ALA A 1170 6.28 8.02 26.95
C ALA A 1170 6.95 6.86 26.17
N ILE A 1171 7.58 7.18 25.04
CA ILE A 1171 8.10 6.18 24.09
C ILE A 1171 9.60 5.88 24.23
N TRP A 1172 10.41 6.68 24.94
CA TRP A 1172 11.83 6.40 25.19
C TRP A 1172 12.27 6.89 26.57
N THR A 1173 13.37 6.37 27.10
CA THR A 1173 13.99 6.87 28.35
C THR A 1173 15.51 6.86 28.25
N MET A 1174 16.18 7.77 28.96
CA MET A 1174 17.64 7.85 28.98
C MET A 1174 18.19 8.24 30.36
N SER A 1175 19.42 7.81 30.63
CA SER A 1175 20.22 8.25 31.78
C SER A 1175 21.18 9.36 31.35
N LYS A 1176 21.35 10.42 32.15
CA LYS A 1176 22.34 11.49 31.91
C LYS A 1176 23.38 11.54 33.03
N PHE A 1177 24.62 11.24 32.70
CA PHE A 1177 25.80 11.39 33.55
C PHE A 1177 26.62 12.59 33.06
N GLU A 1178 27.02 13.47 33.95
CA GLU A 1178 28.05 14.46 33.70
C GLU A 1178 29.39 13.88 34.17
N LEU A 1179 30.34 13.75 33.24
CA LEU A 1179 31.63 13.10 33.48
C LEU A 1179 32.76 14.12 33.37
N ASP A 1180 33.45 14.35 34.49
CA ASP A 1180 34.69 15.12 34.53
C ASP A 1180 35.90 14.19 34.39
N LEU A 1181 36.56 14.24 33.23
CA LEU A 1181 37.68 13.38 32.89
C LEU A 1181 39.00 14.17 32.87
N PRO A 1182 39.91 13.99 33.83
CA PRO A 1182 41.26 14.56 33.76
C PRO A 1182 42.01 14.12 32.50
N ALA A 1183 43.04 14.86 32.08
CA ALA A 1183 43.92 14.45 30.99
C ALA A 1183 44.52 13.06 31.29
N GLY A 1184 44.34 12.09 30.39
CA GLY A 1184 44.74 10.69 30.60
C GLY A 1184 43.87 9.90 31.59
N GLY A 1185 42.85 10.53 32.20
CA GLY A 1185 41.94 9.91 33.15
C GLY A 1185 40.86 9.07 32.48
N SER A 1186 40.16 8.26 33.28
CA SER A 1186 39.06 7.43 32.78
C SER A 1186 37.91 7.32 33.78
N HIS A 1187 36.69 7.20 33.27
CA HIS A 1187 35.49 6.88 34.05
C HIS A 1187 34.82 5.64 33.49
N THR A 1188 34.21 4.82 34.35
CA THR A 1188 33.49 3.60 33.92
C THR A 1188 32.05 3.61 34.39
N ILE A 1189 31.11 3.52 33.45
CA ILE A 1189 29.69 3.28 33.72
C ILE A 1189 29.45 1.77 33.62
N THR A 1190 28.99 1.15 34.71
CA THR A 1190 28.64 -0.27 34.77
C THR A 1190 27.16 -0.45 35.06
N ARG A 1191 26.49 -1.23 34.21
CA ARG A 1191 25.06 -1.52 34.33
C ARG A 1191 24.74 -2.97 34.00
N ARG A 1192 23.64 -3.45 34.55
CA ARG A 1192 22.98 -4.68 34.16
C ARG A 1192 21.92 -4.34 33.12
N ILE A 1193 22.01 -4.95 31.94
CA ILE A 1193 20.99 -4.91 30.89
C ILE A 1193 20.01 -6.04 31.18
N VAL A 1194 18.75 -5.70 31.40
CA VAL A 1194 17.72 -6.60 31.91
C VAL A 1194 16.55 -6.70 30.93
N ALA A 1195 16.10 -7.93 30.69
CA ALA A 1195 14.74 -8.23 30.27
C ALA A 1195 14.13 -9.21 31.27
N THR A 1196 12.94 -8.92 31.78
CA THR A 1196 12.28 -9.74 32.81
C THR A 1196 10.79 -9.86 32.58
N SER A 1197 10.20 -10.98 33.00
CA SER A 1197 8.75 -11.12 32.97
C SER A 1197 8.11 -10.12 33.93
N ASN A 1198 6.99 -9.53 33.55
CA ASN A 1198 6.12 -8.75 34.41
C ASN A 1198 4.81 -9.48 34.75
N ASP A 1199 4.55 -10.67 34.17
CA ASP A 1199 3.37 -11.52 34.43
C ASP A 1199 2.02 -10.77 34.42
N GLY A 1200 1.89 -9.69 33.66
CA GLY A 1200 0.68 -8.86 33.64
C GLY A 1200 0.46 -8.03 34.91
N SER A 1201 1.50 -7.84 35.73
CA SER A 1201 1.49 -7.00 36.94
C SER A 1201 0.98 -5.59 36.64
N PRO A 1202 0.13 -5.01 37.52
CA PRO A 1202 -0.26 -3.60 37.42
C PRO A 1202 0.94 -2.65 37.46
N ASP A 1203 1.97 -2.99 38.25
CA ASP A 1203 3.26 -2.32 38.23
C ASP A 1203 4.28 -3.20 37.50
N LYS A 1204 4.38 -2.98 36.18
CA LYS A 1204 5.29 -3.72 35.31
C LYS A 1204 6.77 -3.42 35.60
N PHE A 1205 7.08 -2.27 36.18
CA PHE A 1205 8.46 -1.82 36.43
C PHE A 1205 9.02 -2.32 37.76
N ALA A 1206 8.16 -2.71 38.71
CA ALA A 1206 8.59 -3.36 39.95
C ALA A 1206 9.49 -4.57 39.72
N ALA A 1207 9.33 -5.28 38.59
CA ALA A 1207 10.16 -6.41 38.21
C ALA A 1207 11.65 -6.05 38.04
N LEU A 1208 12.00 -4.78 37.79
CA LEU A 1208 13.39 -4.33 37.69
C LEU A 1208 14.08 -4.20 39.06
N ASN A 1209 13.30 -4.05 40.14
CA ASN A 1209 13.84 -3.78 41.48
C ASN A 1209 14.70 -4.92 42.01
N GLN A 1210 14.44 -6.17 41.59
CA GLN A 1210 15.22 -7.33 42.00
C GLN A 1210 16.65 -7.35 41.43
N PHE A 1211 16.94 -6.48 40.46
CA PHE A 1211 18.25 -6.40 39.79
C PHE A 1211 19.11 -5.22 40.25
N ALA A 1212 18.65 -4.46 41.26
CA ALA A 1212 19.45 -3.42 41.90
C ALA A 1212 20.81 -3.97 42.40
N PHE A 1213 21.85 -3.13 42.35
CA PHE A 1213 23.23 -3.51 42.69
C PHE A 1213 23.45 -3.78 44.17
#